data_AF-A0A524FPU2-F1
#
_entry.id   AF-A0A524FPU2-F1
#
_cell.length_a   1.000
_cell.length_b   1.000
_cell.length_c   1.000
_cell.angle_alpha   90.00
_cell.angle_beta   90.00
_cell.angle_gamma   90.00
#
_symmetry.space_group_name_H-M   'P 1'
#
loop_
_entity.id
_entity.type
_entity.pdbx_description
1 polymer ?
#
loop_
_entity_poly.entity_id
_entity_poly.type
_entity_poly.pdbx_seq_one_letter_code
_entity_poly.pdbx_strand_id
1 'polypeptide(L)'
;MTQEDLLKNLEYYELSKVTLKESILADPEKSIEKISVSSHYNPEFFSSDVIELLVSLFELNPARIFHILQTLASQLTDKTKDLMDIYYNHFDKFPKEAINDFYYVSANHRELVTDEFVQILLKNMKTDPFNCIMIFQQWLMKRPELINEIIVEAVLNNISSGANQAFYFLRDVSKKFSHLTPLCSLGLFECVIKEHHYYVKREMLRDIVIIADMSHIKTSLERELQKPLKKGTKTARALMAIIFRQKFRLQQSILLDALDFAANWVIPWDFFVMLLEISDDKNVSTSLVENFLEGIYRLGFLLNPRQFERIIIKKLDLSEVVQHKFSRKFSFLNQPELTSIYSKAKELADRLGISLEMKPLKNYENRIWNTEEELKSIRVIIKQDSHRKLDQLKIRASNLEHRLSLWQKGLYNKKEKNRLIKQIKNSLANEISQMSLNLVKTIKNEAIEEKLNLIFDKKYNVNQVDEKLYPALFLLEKLGRGKNYLYLLRLIEDKLEEREHDWLWTEPPVKLWIEKIIKSLPTVKISHWRSNFSVKYTYTVENAANEKKRRISLELKQTATLYKNLEVDIAHNPIYEDLREKLHEIPNEADQTIVLEIKENLERIRRIMITPDSDYEGLIEIMIETDPFQYLFMGEYGFASCLSMRGAYFWSAVSNAIDIDKAVVWAKESGVNIVGRRLIALTPRGVVSYRTYANCHGLTLDAFFTDFIKQYAQYCGTKYVKHGKVGPLLSDDWYDDRSI
;
A
#
# COMPACT_ATOMS: atom_id res chain seq x y z
N MET A 1 -40.12 -32.53 33.95
CA MET A 1 -41.30 -32.05 33.21
C MET A 1 -41.45 -32.87 31.95
N THR A 2 -42.67 -33.03 31.44
CA THR A 2 -43.02 -33.81 30.24
C THR A 2 -43.36 -32.88 29.07
N GLN A 3 -43.59 -33.44 27.87
CA GLN A 3 -44.13 -32.66 26.74
C GLN A 3 -45.50 -32.03 27.04
N GLU A 4 -46.32 -32.68 27.89
CA GLU A 4 -47.62 -32.17 28.32
C GLU A 4 -47.48 -30.91 29.19
N ASP A 5 -46.47 -30.86 30.05
CA ASP A 5 -46.19 -29.69 30.89
C ASP A 5 -45.84 -28.47 30.02
N LEU A 6 -45.01 -28.65 28.99
CA LEU A 6 -44.68 -27.57 28.05
C LEU A 6 -45.90 -27.18 27.21
N LEU A 7 -46.70 -28.13 26.73
CA LEU A 7 -47.92 -27.82 25.99
C LEU A 7 -48.89 -26.98 26.83
N LYS A 8 -49.06 -27.34 28.10
CA LYS A 8 -49.89 -26.59 29.05
C LYS A 8 -49.35 -25.18 29.31
N ASN A 9 -48.03 -25.02 29.42
CA ASN A 9 -47.41 -23.70 29.49
C ASN A 9 -47.71 -22.85 28.25
N LEU A 10 -47.83 -23.51 27.09
CA LEU A 10 -48.11 -22.87 25.81
C LEU A 10 -49.60 -22.66 25.50
N GLU A 11 -50.53 -23.19 26.31
CA GLU A 11 -51.99 -23.03 26.10
C GLU A 11 -52.41 -21.56 26.06
N TYR A 12 -51.69 -20.69 26.78
CA TYR A 12 -51.90 -19.24 26.75
C TYR A 12 -51.69 -18.62 25.35
N TYR A 13 -51.00 -19.32 24.44
CA TYR A 13 -50.74 -18.88 23.07
C TYR A 13 -51.69 -19.47 22.03
N GLU A 14 -52.80 -20.07 22.45
CA GLU A 14 -53.88 -20.61 21.59
C GLU A 14 -53.42 -21.80 20.70
N LEU A 15 -52.51 -22.64 21.19
CA LEU A 15 -52.17 -23.89 20.52
C LEU A 15 -53.26 -24.93 20.81
N SER A 16 -54.15 -25.18 19.84
CA SER A 16 -55.43 -25.88 20.05
C SER A 16 -55.42 -27.40 19.79
N LYS A 17 -54.29 -28.10 20.00
CA LYS A 17 -54.16 -29.54 19.67
C LYS A 17 -53.87 -30.43 20.88
N VAL A 18 -54.09 -31.73 20.70
CA VAL A 18 -54.02 -32.76 21.75
C VAL A 18 -52.57 -33.02 22.18
N THR A 19 -51.61 -32.91 21.25
CA THR A 19 -50.19 -33.09 21.54
C THR A 19 -49.34 -31.90 21.08
N LEU A 20 -48.14 -31.76 21.68
CA LEU A 20 -47.18 -30.72 21.30
C LEU A 20 -46.73 -30.89 19.84
N LYS A 21 -46.49 -32.13 19.39
CA LYS A 21 -46.14 -32.43 18.00
C LYS A 21 -47.25 -32.03 17.01
N GLU A 22 -48.51 -32.36 17.30
CA GLU A 22 -49.63 -31.95 16.45
C GLU A 22 -49.83 -30.44 16.44
N SER A 23 -49.60 -29.77 17.57
CA SER A 23 -49.63 -28.30 17.65
C SER A 23 -48.60 -27.69 16.71
N ILE A 24 -47.35 -28.18 16.78
CA ILE A 24 -46.27 -27.71 15.91
C ILE A 24 -46.57 -28.03 14.45
N LEU A 25 -47.04 -29.23 14.10
CA LEU A 25 -47.34 -29.57 12.71
C LEU A 25 -48.55 -28.81 12.15
N ALA A 26 -49.46 -28.33 12.99
CA ALA A 26 -50.62 -27.55 12.56
C ALA A 26 -50.26 -26.10 12.23
N ASP A 27 -49.34 -25.49 12.99
CA ASP A 27 -48.82 -24.13 12.74
C ASP A 27 -47.34 -24.06 13.18
N PRO A 28 -46.40 -24.51 12.31
CA PRO A 28 -44.99 -24.62 12.69
C PRO A 28 -44.35 -23.29 13.06
N GLU A 29 -44.68 -22.21 12.33
CA GLU A 29 -44.08 -20.90 12.55
C GLU A 29 -44.50 -20.33 13.91
N LYS A 30 -45.82 -20.24 14.17
CA LYS A 30 -46.35 -19.74 15.43
C LYS A 30 -45.88 -20.61 16.60
N SER A 31 -45.99 -21.93 16.48
CA SER A 31 -45.66 -22.84 17.58
C SER A 31 -44.19 -22.77 17.95
N ILE A 32 -43.28 -22.80 16.96
CA ILE A 32 -41.84 -22.76 17.20
C ILE A 32 -41.39 -21.39 17.72
N GLU A 33 -42.03 -20.29 17.30
CA GLU A 33 -41.81 -18.97 17.89
C GLU A 33 -42.14 -18.96 19.39
N LYS A 34 -43.30 -19.51 19.79
CA LYS A 34 -43.71 -19.56 21.20
C LYS A 34 -42.84 -20.49 22.04
N ILE A 35 -42.43 -21.63 21.49
CA ILE A 35 -41.46 -22.52 22.14
C ILE A 35 -40.13 -21.77 22.37
N SER A 36 -39.66 -21.03 21.37
CA SER A 36 -38.47 -20.19 21.48
C SER A 36 -38.59 -19.08 22.53
N VAL A 37 -39.77 -18.50 22.72
CA VAL A 37 -40.02 -17.59 23.85
C VAL A 37 -39.96 -18.36 25.17
N SER A 38 -40.60 -19.53 25.25
CA SER A 38 -40.59 -20.34 26.47
C SER A 38 -39.19 -20.82 26.86
N SER A 39 -38.29 -21.07 25.90
CA SER A 39 -36.91 -21.48 26.22
C SER A 39 -36.11 -20.41 26.95
N HIS A 40 -36.52 -19.14 26.88
CA HIS A 40 -35.89 -18.05 27.62
C HIS A 40 -36.41 -17.92 29.05
N TYR A 41 -37.71 -18.15 29.25
CA TYR A 41 -38.38 -17.85 30.51
C TYR A 41 -38.62 -19.08 31.39
N ASN A 42 -38.75 -20.26 30.79
CA ASN A 42 -39.08 -21.50 31.48
C ASN A 42 -38.21 -22.68 30.96
N PRO A 43 -36.87 -22.62 31.07
CA PRO A 43 -35.97 -23.66 30.56
C PRO A 43 -36.21 -25.05 31.19
N GLU A 44 -36.76 -25.11 32.40
CA GLU A 44 -37.05 -26.34 33.13
C GLU A 44 -38.12 -27.24 32.46
N PHE A 45 -38.92 -26.68 31.54
CA PHE A 45 -39.92 -27.43 30.75
C PHE A 45 -39.29 -28.24 29.61
N PHE A 46 -38.01 -28.05 29.30
CA PHE A 46 -37.32 -28.73 28.20
C PHE A 46 -36.64 -30.00 28.70
N SER A 47 -37.44 -31.05 28.88
CA SER A 47 -36.95 -32.41 29.17
C SER A 47 -36.35 -33.09 27.94
N SER A 48 -35.67 -34.23 28.13
CA SER A 48 -35.06 -34.99 27.03
C SER A 48 -36.06 -35.31 25.93
N ASP A 49 -37.29 -35.71 26.27
CA ASP A 49 -38.35 -36.01 25.30
C ASP A 49 -38.79 -34.78 24.48
N VAL A 50 -38.77 -33.59 25.10
CA VAL A 50 -39.04 -32.31 24.40
C VAL A 50 -37.89 -31.98 23.46
N ILE A 51 -36.64 -32.15 23.91
CA ILE A 51 -35.45 -31.93 23.08
C ILE A 51 -35.43 -32.88 21.88
N GLU A 52 -35.71 -34.18 22.08
CA GLU A 52 -35.82 -35.15 20.98
C GLU A 52 -36.91 -34.77 19.97
N LEU A 53 -38.07 -34.31 20.44
CA LEU A 53 -39.11 -33.79 19.57
C LEU A 53 -38.61 -32.59 18.75
N LEU A 54 -37.96 -31.61 19.38
CA LEU A 54 -37.40 -30.45 18.68
C LEU A 54 -36.35 -30.86 17.64
N VAL A 55 -35.47 -31.80 17.99
CA VAL A 55 -34.47 -32.33 17.08
C VAL A 55 -35.12 -32.97 15.85
N SER A 56 -36.22 -33.70 16.03
CA SER A 56 -36.96 -34.30 14.91
C SER A 56 -37.59 -33.27 13.96
N LEU A 57 -37.68 -32.00 14.38
CA LEU A 57 -38.30 -30.91 13.64
C LEU A 57 -37.28 -29.97 12.98
N PHE A 58 -35.98 -30.29 13.03
CA PHE A 58 -34.92 -29.48 12.42
C PHE A 58 -35.18 -29.13 10.94
N GLU A 59 -35.77 -30.05 10.18
CA GLU A 59 -36.14 -29.83 8.77
C GLU A 59 -37.22 -28.77 8.57
N LEU A 60 -38.05 -28.50 9.59
CA LEU A 60 -39.13 -27.52 9.49
C LEU A 60 -38.65 -26.10 9.79
N ASN A 61 -37.80 -25.92 10.80
CA ASN A 61 -37.31 -24.60 11.20
C ASN A 61 -35.93 -24.67 11.88
N PRO A 62 -34.86 -24.92 11.11
CA PRO A 62 -33.53 -25.17 11.67
C PRO A 62 -33.00 -23.97 12.45
N ALA A 63 -33.20 -22.75 11.94
CA ALA A 63 -32.73 -21.52 12.58
C ALA A 63 -33.28 -21.34 14.00
N ARG A 64 -34.58 -21.55 14.19
CA ARG A 64 -35.18 -21.36 15.51
C ARG A 64 -34.87 -22.49 16.47
N ILE A 65 -34.66 -23.71 15.95
CA ILE A 65 -34.26 -24.85 16.78
C ILE A 65 -32.83 -24.67 17.28
N PHE A 66 -31.89 -24.22 16.45
CA PHE A 66 -30.55 -23.82 16.93
C PHE A 66 -30.65 -22.76 18.03
N HIS A 67 -31.47 -21.73 17.82
CA HIS A 67 -31.70 -20.68 18.80
C HIS A 67 -32.25 -21.20 20.14
N ILE A 68 -33.20 -22.13 20.10
CA ILE A 68 -33.72 -22.78 21.31
C ILE A 68 -32.60 -23.56 22.02
N LEU A 69 -31.84 -24.38 21.27
CA LEU A 69 -30.76 -25.19 21.84
C LEU A 69 -29.68 -24.33 22.51
N GLN A 70 -29.22 -23.24 21.90
CA GLN A 70 -28.23 -22.35 22.53
C GLN A 70 -28.78 -21.63 23.77
N THR A 71 -30.06 -21.24 23.73
CA THR A 71 -30.70 -20.54 24.86
C THR A 71 -30.76 -21.48 26.06
N LEU A 72 -31.18 -22.71 25.84
CA LEU A 72 -31.21 -23.73 26.90
C LEU A 72 -29.80 -24.08 27.37
N ALA A 73 -28.83 -24.20 26.46
CA ALA A 73 -27.44 -24.52 26.82
C ALA A 73 -26.79 -23.44 27.69
N SER A 74 -27.15 -22.16 27.52
CA SER A 74 -26.65 -21.07 28.37
C SER A 74 -27.34 -21.00 29.73
N GLN A 75 -28.59 -21.47 29.85
CA GLN A 75 -29.35 -21.44 31.09
C GLN A 75 -29.21 -22.71 31.94
N LEU A 76 -29.02 -23.87 31.31
CA LEU A 76 -28.93 -25.18 31.94
C LEU A 76 -27.49 -25.69 31.93
N THR A 77 -26.66 -25.16 32.84
CA THR A 77 -25.21 -25.41 32.87
C THR A 77 -24.81 -26.88 32.99
N ASP A 78 -25.65 -27.70 33.61
CA ASP A 78 -25.46 -29.16 33.76
C ASP A 78 -25.72 -29.92 32.46
N LYS A 79 -26.50 -29.35 31.54
CA LYS A 79 -26.87 -29.93 30.24
C LYS A 79 -26.18 -29.27 29.05
N THR A 80 -25.37 -28.24 29.28
CA THR A 80 -24.72 -27.45 28.21
C THR A 80 -24.02 -28.35 27.20
N LYS A 81 -23.24 -29.34 27.67
CA LYS A 81 -22.50 -30.23 26.77
C LYS A 81 -23.43 -31.02 25.86
N ASP A 82 -24.43 -31.71 26.42
CA ASP A 82 -25.34 -32.55 25.64
C ASP A 82 -26.14 -31.72 24.62
N LEU A 83 -26.59 -30.52 25.00
CA LEU A 83 -27.31 -29.61 24.10
C LEU A 83 -26.40 -29.09 22.98
N MET A 84 -25.14 -28.76 23.29
CA MET A 84 -24.16 -28.35 22.30
C MET A 84 -23.74 -29.50 21.38
N ASP A 85 -23.63 -30.73 21.88
CA ASP A 85 -23.36 -31.91 21.05
C ASP A 85 -24.49 -32.13 20.02
N ILE A 86 -25.76 -31.95 20.43
CA ILE A 86 -26.91 -31.97 19.51
C ILE A 86 -26.81 -30.85 18.48
N TYR A 87 -26.47 -29.63 18.91
CA TYR A 87 -26.25 -28.47 18.03
C TYR A 87 -25.18 -28.80 16.97
N TYR A 88 -24.02 -29.30 17.40
CA TYR A 88 -22.90 -29.64 16.52
C TYR A 88 -23.25 -30.73 15.51
N ASN A 89 -23.95 -31.77 15.95
CA ASN A 89 -24.37 -32.88 15.08
C ASN A 89 -25.31 -32.44 13.94
N HIS A 90 -26.03 -31.34 14.10
CA HIS A 90 -26.93 -30.79 13.07
C HIS A 90 -26.33 -29.65 12.26
N PHE A 91 -25.17 -29.11 12.68
CA PHE A 91 -24.55 -27.96 12.04
C PHE A 91 -24.26 -28.21 10.56
N ASP A 92 -23.59 -29.33 10.22
CA ASP A 92 -23.21 -29.65 8.84
C ASP A 92 -24.43 -29.80 7.90
N LYS A 93 -25.59 -30.11 8.47
CA LYS A 93 -26.84 -30.31 7.71
C LYS A 93 -27.55 -28.99 7.41
N PHE A 94 -27.48 -28.02 8.33
CA PHE A 94 -28.09 -26.70 8.20
C PHE A 94 -27.08 -25.58 8.51
N PRO A 95 -25.95 -25.52 7.79
CA PRO A 95 -24.82 -24.68 8.17
C PRO A 95 -25.15 -23.19 8.11
N LYS A 96 -26.00 -22.75 7.17
CA LYS A 96 -26.36 -21.34 7.03
C LYS A 96 -27.14 -20.83 8.24
N GLU A 97 -28.16 -21.58 8.65
CA GLU A 97 -28.99 -21.27 9.81
C GLU A 97 -28.19 -21.37 11.10
N ALA A 98 -27.31 -22.37 11.22
CA ALA A 98 -26.40 -22.52 12.35
C ALA A 98 -25.41 -21.34 12.47
N ILE A 99 -24.83 -20.87 11.35
CA ILE A 99 -23.92 -19.71 11.33
C ILE A 99 -24.66 -18.42 11.72
N ASN A 100 -25.89 -18.23 11.22
CA ASN A 100 -26.70 -17.06 11.56
C ASN A 100 -27.05 -17.02 13.05
N ASP A 101 -27.47 -18.15 13.61
CA ASP A 101 -27.74 -18.26 15.05
C ASP A 101 -26.45 -18.02 15.87
N PHE A 102 -25.32 -18.50 15.35
CA PHE A 102 -24.03 -18.37 16.02
C PHE A 102 -23.56 -16.94 16.24
N TYR A 103 -23.96 -16.01 15.38
CA TYR A 103 -23.70 -14.58 15.60
C TYR A 103 -24.26 -14.12 16.95
N TYR A 104 -25.45 -14.60 17.34
CA TYR A 104 -26.07 -14.29 18.62
C TYR A 104 -25.38 -15.01 19.79
N VAL A 105 -25.04 -16.30 19.63
CA VAL A 105 -24.25 -17.06 20.62
C VAL A 105 -22.97 -16.28 20.98
N SER A 106 -22.21 -15.88 19.96
CA SER A 106 -20.95 -15.16 20.12
C SER A 106 -21.11 -13.79 20.79
N ALA A 107 -22.25 -13.14 20.60
CA ALA A 107 -22.52 -11.83 21.19
C ALA A 107 -22.91 -11.92 22.67
N ASN A 108 -23.69 -12.94 23.05
CA ASN A 108 -24.44 -13.01 24.30
C ASN A 108 -23.98 -14.13 25.26
N HIS A 109 -23.46 -15.24 24.73
CA HIS A 109 -23.17 -16.48 25.47
C HIS A 109 -21.73 -16.92 25.24
N ARG A 110 -20.78 -16.17 25.81
CA ARG A 110 -19.34 -16.38 25.58
C ARG A 110 -18.88 -17.75 26.06
N GLU A 111 -19.47 -18.27 27.12
CA GLU A 111 -19.22 -19.58 27.71
C GLU A 111 -19.50 -20.74 26.76
N LEU A 112 -20.38 -20.57 25.77
CA LEU A 112 -20.72 -21.59 24.78
C LEU A 112 -19.72 -21.68 23.63
N VAL A 113 -18.81 -20.71 23.48
CA VAL A 113 -17.82 -20.68 22.41
C VAL A 113 -16.60 -21.54 22.80
N THR A 114 -16.63 -22.81 22.42
CA THR A 114 -15.54 -23.79 22.64
C THR A 114 -14.63 -23.95 21.42
N ASP A 115 -13.49 -24.62 21.58
CA ASP A 115 -12.58 -24.93 20.45
C ASP A 115 -13.27 -25.78 19.38
N GLU A 116 -14.09 -26.77 19.79
CA GLU A 116 -14.89 -27.58 18.87
C GLU A 116 -15.86 -26.72 18.06
N PHE A 117 -16.47 -25.72 18.70
CA PHE A 117 -17.30 -24.74 18.02
C PHE A 117 -16.50 -24.01 16.93
N VAL A 118 -15.32 -23.48 17.27
CA VAL A 118 -14.45 -22.79 16.31
C VAL A 118 -14.13 -23.70 15.12
N GLN A 119 -13.81 -24.98 15.35
CA GLN A 119 -13.52 -25.93 14.27
C GLN A 119 -14.71 -26.18 13.33
N ILE A 120 -15.91 -26.35 13.89
CA ILE A 120 -17.13 -26.57 13.10
C ILE A 120 -17.45 -25.35 12.24
N LEU A 121 -17.30 -24.14 12.80
CA LEU A 121 -17.49 -22.90 12.06
C LEU A 121 -16.49 -22.77 10.90
N LEU A 122 -15.21 -23.04 11.16
CA LEU A 122 -14.16 -23.00 10.13
C LEU A 122 -14.41 -24.01 9.01
N LYS A 123 -14.87 -25.22 9.35
CA LYS A 123 -15.25 -26.27 8.39
C LYS A 123 -16.39 -25.81 7.47
N ASN A 124 -17.38 -25.09 8.02
CA ASN A 124 -18.59 -24.67 7.31
C ASN A 124 -18.53 -23.23 6.75
N MET A 125 -17.41 -22.52 6.94
CA MET A 125 -17.27 -21.11 6.56
C MET A 125 -17.63 -20.83 5.11
N LYS A 126 -17.34 -21.74 4.17
CA LYS A 126 -17.65 -21.57 2.74
C LYS A 126 -19.13 -21.37 2.44
N THR A 127 -20.02 -21.84 3.32
CA THR A 127 -21.47 -21.73 3.16
C THR A 127 -21.94 -20.29 3.37
N ASP A 128 -21.40 -19.61 4.38
CA ASP A 128 -21.70 -18.20 4.65
C ASP A 128 -20.48 -17.44 5.19
N PRO A 129 -19.50 -17.11 4.32
CA PRO A 129 -18.26 -16.47 4.74
C PRO A 129 -18.49 -15.11 5.40
N PHE A 130 -19.50 -14.37 4.95
CA PHE A 130 -19.81 -13.03 5.45
C PHE A 130 -20.16 -13.08 6.93
N ASN A 131 -21.11 -13.93 7.33
CA ASN A 131 -21.52 -14.03 8.72
C ASN A 131 -20.42 -14.63 9.60
N CYS A 132 -19.65 -15.60 9.11
CA CYS A 132 -18.47 -16.10 9.84
C CYS A 132 -17.43 -14.99 10.12
N ILE A 133 -17.14 -14.12 9.14
CA ILE A 133 -16.20 -13.01 9.37
C ILE A 133 -16.79 -11.98 10.34
N MET A 134 -18.10 -11.71 10.29
CA MET A 134 -18.78 -10.86 11.28
C MET A 134 -18.67 -11.41 12.70
N ILE A 135 -18.79 -12.73 12.86
CA ILE A 135 -18.55 -13.42 14.13
C ILE A 135 -17.10 -13.23 14.59
N PHE A 136 -16.13 -13.46 13.70
CA PHE A 136 -14.71 -13.25 14.03
C PHE A 136 -14.39 -11.80 14.40
N GLN A 137 -15.05 -10.82 13.78
CA GLN A 137 -14.94 -9.40 14.16
C GLN A 137 -15.45 -9.16 15.59
N GLN A 138 -16.58 -9.77 15.96
CA GLN A 138 -17.09 -9.69 17.33
C GLN A 138 -16.12 -10.33 18.32
N TRP A 139 -15.51 -11.47 17.97
CA TRP A 139 -14.49 -12.10 18.80
C TRP A 139 -13.23 -11.26 18.93
N LEU A 140 -12.77 -10.63 17.85
CA LEU A 140 -11.63 -9.72 17.92
C LEU A 140 -11.81 -8.64 19.00
N MET A 141 -13.05 -8.16 19.18
CA MET A 141 -13.40 -7.19 20.22
C MET A 141 -13.61 -7.83 21.59
N LYS A 142 -14.37 -8.94 21.67
CA LYS A 142 -14.90 -9.52 22.92
C LYS A 142 -14.10 -10.71 23.47
N ARG A 143 -13.45 -11.50 22.61
CA ARG A 143 -12.74 -12.77 22.85
C ARG A 143 -11.46 -12.85 22.00
N PRO A 144 -10.54 -11.87 22.08
CA PRO A 144 -9.38 -11.80 21.19
C PRO A 144 -8.46 -13.02 21.24
N GLU A 145 -8.44 -13.75 22.35
CA GLU A 145 -7.66 -14.98 22.52
C GLU A 145 -8.07 -16.11 21.56
N LEU A 146 -9.27 -16.06 20.97
CA LEU A 146 -9.70 -17.00 19.94
C LEU A 146 -9.12 -16.68 18.57
N ILE A 147 -8.63 -15.46 18.35
CA ILE A 147 -8.09 -15.02 17.06
C ILE A 147 -6.64 -15.50 16.94
N ASN A 148 -6.41 -16.41 16.00
CA ASN A 148 -5.09 -16.98 15.71
C ASN A 148 -4.86 -17.09 14.19
N GLU A 149 -3.71 -17.65 13.79
CA GLU A 149 -3.33 -17.81 12.38
C GLU A 149 -4.36 -18.64 11.59
N ILE A 150 -4.97 -19.66 12.20
CA ILE A 150 -5.95 -20.56 11.53
C ILE A 150 -7.19 -19.78 11.11
N ILE A 151 -7.72 -18.91 11.98
CA ILE A 151 -8.87 -18.06 11.64
C ILE A 151 -8.51 -17.10 10.52
N VAL A 152 -7.34 -16.45 10.60
CA VAL A 152 -6.88 -15.53 9.55
C VAL A 152 -6.77 -16.25 8.21
N GLU A 153 -6.19 -17.45 8.17
CA GLU A 153 -6.11 -18.27 6.96
C GLU A 153 -7.48 -18.66 6.40
N ALA A 154 -8.42 -19.02 7.26
CA ALA A 154 -9.78 -19.33 6.82
C ALA A 154 -10.43 -18.10 6.18
N VAL A 155 -10.23 -16.90 6.73
CA VAL A 155 -10.68 -15.64 6.11
C VAL A 155 -10.02 -15.43 4.75
N LEU A 156 -8.68 -15.58 4.65
CA LEU A 156 -7.96 -15.46 3.37
C LEU A 156 -8.53 -16.38 2.30
N ASN A 157 -8.78 -17.64 2.64
CA ASN A 157 -9.30 -18.65 1.71
C ASN A 157 -10.73 -18.37 1.22
N ASN A 158 -11.44 -17.41 1.83
CA ASN A 158 -12.83 -17.07 1.51
C ASN A 158 -13.04 -15.59 1.13
N ILE A 159 -11.97 -14.81 0.86
CA ILE A 159 -12.05 -13.39 0.49
C ILE A 159 -12.97 -13.15 -0.71
N SER A 160 -13.01 -14.07 -1.69
CA SER A 160 -13.85 -13.93 -2.89
C SER A 160 -15.34 -13.78 -2.62
N SER A 161 -15.81 -14.22 -1.45
CA SER A 161 -17.22 -14.19 -1.07
C SER A 161 -17.57 -13.01 -0.16
N GLY A 162 -16.60 -12.17 0.22
CA GLY A 162 -16.81 -11.11 1.19
C GLY A 162 -15.59 -10.20 1.41
N ALA A 163 -14.99 -9.71 0.33
CA ALA A 163 -13.73 -8.95 0.38
C ALA A 163 -13.76 -7.74 1.32
N ASN A 164 -14.86 -6.97 1.30
CA ASN A 164 -15.02 -5.80 2.17
C ASN A 164 -15.03 -6.18 3.66
N GLN A 165 -15.78 -7.21 4.04
CA GLN A 165 -15.85 -7.65 5.43
C GLN A 165 -14.54 -8.30 5.90
N ALA A 166 -13.91 -9.10 5.03
CA ALA A 166 -12.59 -9.66 5.27
C ALA A 166 -11.54 -8.56 5.49
N PHE A 167 -11.61 -7.46 4.72
CA PHE A 167 -10.69 -6.35 4.84
C PHE A 167 -10.73 -5.71 6.23
N TYR A 168 -11.91 -5.34 6.73
CA TYR A 168 -12.04 -4.73 8.06
C TYR A 168 -11.53 -5.65 9.17
N PHE A 169 -11.85 -6.95 9.07
CA PHE A 169 -11.32 -7.94 10.00
C PHE A 169 -9.80 -8.01 9.98
N LEU A 170 -9.19 -8.22 8.82
CA LEU A 170 -7.74 -8.33 8.68
C LEU A 170 -7.01 -7.05 9.11
N ARG A 171 -7.60 -5.88 8.85
CA ARG A 171 -7.07 -4.58 9.29
C ARG A 171 -7.04 -4.49 10.80
N ASP A 172 -8.13 -4.86 11.47
CA ASP A 172 -8.23 -4.72 12.91
C ASP A 172 -7.39 -5.79 13.63
N VAL A 173 -7.29 -7.00 13.06
CA VAL A 173 -6.35 -8.05 13.51
C VAL A 173 -4.91 -7.54 13.40
N SER A 174 -4.52 -6.91 12.29
CA SER A 174 -3.13 -6.44 12.11
C SER A 174 -2.72 -5.36 13.11
N LYS A 175 -3.68 -4.54 13.57
CA LYS A 175 -3.48 -3.53 14.63
C LYS A 175 -3.32 -4.18 16.00
N LYS A 176 -4.06 -5.24 16.30
CA LYS A 176 -4.09 -5.90 17.62
C LYS A 176 -3.02 -6.96 17.80
N PHE A 177 -2.64 -7.67 16.74
CA PHE A 177 -1.72 -8.81 16.77
C PHE A 177 -0.55 -8.62 15.79
N SER A 178 0.54 -8.02 16.28
CA SER A 178 1.73 -7.72 15.45
C SER A 178 2.34 -8.95 14.76
N HIS A 179 2.28 -10.12 15.39
CA HIS A 179 2.79 -11.37 14.81
C HIS A 179 1.95 -11.87 13.62
N LEU A 180 0.68 -11.46 13.51
CA LEU A 180 -0.21 -11.78 12.38
C LEU A 180 -0.17 -10.71 11.29
N THR A 181 0.48 -9.56 11.50
CA THR A 181 0.51 -8.46 10.53
C THR A 181 0.98 -8.89 9.15
N PRO A 182 2.03 -9.72 8.94
CA PRO A 182 2.42 -10.12 7.59
C PRO A 182 1.34 -10.89 6.84
N LEU A 183 0.65 -11.81 7.51
CA LEU A 183 -0.44 -12.59 6.93
C LEU A 183 -1.68 -11.72 6.67
N CYS A 184 -1.98 -10.79 7.58
CA CYS A 184 -3.08 -9.84 7.40
C CYS A 184 -2.80 -8.89 6.23
N SER A 185 -1.59 -8.32 6.12
CA SER A 185 -1.20 -7.44 5.02
C SER A 185 -1.35 -8.10 3.65
N LEU A 186 -0.98 -9.39 3.54
CA LEU A 186 -1.22 -10.18 2.34
C LEU A 186 -2.73 -10.25 2.02
N GLY A 187 -3.56 -10.51 3.02
CA GLY A 187 -5.01 -10.54 2.86
C GLY A 187 -5.63 -9.19 2.50
N LEU A 188 -5.12 -8.09 3.05
CA LEU A 188 -5.55 -6.74 2.68
C LEU A 188 -5.31 -6.50 1.19
N PHE A 189 -4.16 -6.88 0.65
CA PHE A 189 -3.91 -6.81 -0.79
C PHE A 189 -4.84 -7.71 -1.59
N GLU A 190 -5.16 -8.92 -1.11
CA GLU A 190 -6.15 -9.78 -1.77
C GLU A 190 -7.53 -9.13 -1.82
N CYS A 191 -7.97 -8.51 -0.73
CA CYS A 191 -9.23 -7.78 -0.68
C CYS A 191 -9.23 -6.63 -1.69
N VAL A 192 -8.17 -5.81 -1.74
CA VAL A 192 -8.00 -4.70 -2.69
C VAL A 192 -8.05 -5.18 -4.14
N ILE A 193 -7.41 -6.32 -4.44
CA ILE A 193 -7.43 -6.92 -5.79
C ILE A 193 -8.83 -7.39 -6.18
N LYS A 194 -9.61 -7.90 -5.22
CA LYS A 194 -10.97 -8.44 -5.46
C LYS A 194 -12.07 -7.39 -5.40
N GLU A 195 -11.80 -6.20 -4.86
CA GLU A 195 -12.79 -5.13 -4.78
C GLU A 195 -13.00 -4.46 -6.15
N HIS A 196 -14.26 -4.39 -6.57
CA HIS A 196 -14.67 -3.81 -7.85
C HIS A 196 -15.03 -2.32 -7.72
N HIS A 197 -15.41 -1.87 -6.52
CA HIS A 197 -15.78 -0.49 -6.27
C HIS A 197 -14.53 0.37 -5.99
N TYR A 198 -14.23 1.31 -6.89
CA TYR A 198 -13.01 2.13 -6.79
C TYR A 198 -12.91 2.92 -5.47
N TYR A 199 -14.03 3.42 -4.94
CA TYR A 199 -14.02 4.21 -3.69
C TYR A 199 -13.66 3.34 -2.47
N VAL A 200 -14.20 2.12 -2.39
CA VAL A 200 -13.85 1.14 -1.36
C VAL A 200 -12.39 0.75 -1.49
N LYS A 201 -11.92 0.47 -2.72
CA LYS A 201 -10.52 0.14 -3.00
C LYS A 201 -9.54 1.21 -2.51
N ARG A 202 -9.88 2.49 -2.69
CA ARG A 202 -9.05 3.61 -2.20
C ARG A 202 -9.03 3.70 -0.69
N GLU A 203 -10.17 3.51 -0.04
CA GLU A 203 -10.22 3.43 1.42
C GLU A 203 -9.30 2.31 1.92
N MET A 204 -9.39 1.13 1.29
CA MET A 204 -8.55 -0.01 1.62
C MET A 204 -7.06 0.26 1.40
N LEU A 205 -6.69 0.92 0.30
CA LEU A 205 -5.31 1.30 0.02
C LEU A 205 -4.76 2.30 1.04
N ARG A 206 -5.56 3.24 1.54
CA ARG A 206 -5.13 4.17 2.60
C ARG A 206 -4.73 3.44 3.88
N ASP A 207 -5.49 2.42 4.27
CA ASP A 207 -5.15 1.57 5.41
C ASP A 207 -3.85 0.77 5.16
N ILE A 208 -3.58 0.33 3.93
CA ILE A 208 -2.31 -0.30 3.55
C ILE A 208 -1.14 0.71 3.60
N VAL A 209 -1.37 1.95 3.15
CA VAL A 209 -0.38 3.04 3.26
C VAL A 209 -0.01 3.26 4.73
N ILE A 210 -1.00 3.29 5.64
CA ILE A 210 -0.75 3.40 7.08
C ILE A 210 0.12 2.25 7.58
N ILE A 211 -0.12 1.01 7.15
CA ILE A 211 0.73 -0.14 7.53
C ILE A 211 2.15 0.02 6.96
N ALA A 212 2.28 0.51 5.74
CA ALA A 212 3.58 0.80 5.13
C ALA A 212 4.35 1.88 5.90
N ASP A 213 3.69 2.99 6.25
CA ASP A 213 4.28 4.05 7.06
C ASP A 213 4.68 3.53 8.45
N MET A 214 3.85 2.67 9.06
CA MET A 214 4.18 2.00 10.33
C MET A 214 5.39 1.07 10.21
N SER A 215 5.55 0.38 9.07
CA SER A 215 6.72 -0.47 8.82
C SER A 215 8.01 0.35 8.71
N HIS A 216 7.96 1.59 8.21
CA HIS A 216 9.12 2.48 8.18
C HIS A 216 9.56 2.92 9.58
N ILE A 217 8.65 2.89 10.55
CA ILE A 217 8.96 3.23 11.94
C ILE A 217 9.56 2.00 12.64
N LYS A 218 9.01 0.81 12.42
CA LYS A 218 9.45 -0.46 13.01
C LYS A 218 10.20 -1.32 11.99
N THR A 219 11.51 -1.22 11.97
CA THR A 219 12.41 -2.04 11.15
C THR A 219 12.21 -3.54 11.38
N SER A 220 11.79 -3.98 12.57
CA SER A 220 11.37 -5.37 12.81
C SER A 220 10.15 -5.78 11.98
N LEU A 221 9.11 -4.94 11.94
CA LEU A 221 7.93 -5.16 11.10
C LEU A 221 8.30 -5.12 9.61
N GLU A 222 9.14 -4.17 9.20
CA GLU A 222 9.66 -4.09 7.83
C GLU A 222 10.36 -5.40 7.43
N ARG A 223 11.26 -5.92 8.28
CA ARG A 223 11.95 -7.20 8.06
C ARG A 223 10.99 -8.38 7.93
N GLU A 224 9.94 -8.43 8.76
CA GLU A 224 8.92 -9.47 8.65
C GLU A 224 8.11 -9.37 7.35
N LEU A 225 7.72 -8.15 6.95
CA LEU A 225 6.97 -7.90 5.71
C LEU A 225 7.83 -8.15 4.45
N GLN A 226 9.15 -8.05 4.54
CA GLN A 226 10.08 -8.37 3.46
C GLN A 226 10.19 -9.89 3.21
N LYS A 227 9.90 -10.74 4.20
CA LYS A 227 10.04 -12.19 4.06
C LYS A 227 9.10 -12.72 2.98
N PRO A 228 9.53 -13.71 2.19
CA PRO A 228 8.66 -14.36 1.23
C PRO A 228 7.57 -15.16 1.91
N LEU A 229 6.31 -14.79 1.65
CA LEU A 229 5.15 -15.53 2.09
C LEU A 229 4.87 -16.72 1.16
N LYS A 230 4.54 -17.86 1.76
CA LYS A 230 4.13 -19.09 1.05
C LYS A 230 2.64 -19.11 0.71
N LYS A 231 1.83 -18.33 1.43
CA LYS A 231 0.36 -18.30 1.35
C LYS A 231 -0.11 -17.19 0.39
N GLY A 232 -1.39 -17.26 0.03
CA GLY A 232 -2.09 -16.26 -0.79
C GLY A 232 -1.82 -16.32 -2.29
N THR A 233 -2.62 -15.55 -3.02
CA THR A 233 -2.54 -15.44 -4.47
C THR A 233 -1.19 -14.88 -4.90
N LYS A 234 -0.77 -15.27 -6.09
CA LYS A 234 0.45 -14.73 -6.72
C LYS A 234 0.42 -13.21 -6.81
N THR A 235 -0.70 -12.65 -7.26
CA THR A 235 -0.89 -11.21 -7.44
C THR A 235 -0.70 -10.45 -6.13
N ALA A 236 -1.31 -10.91 -5.03
CA ALA A 236 -1.16 -10.27 -3.73
C ALA A 236 0.28 -10.38 -3.18
N ARG A 237 0.93 -11.54 -3.34
CA ARG A 237 2.35 -11.70 -2.97
C ARG A 237 3.27 -10.79 -3.77
N ALA A 238 3.02 -10.63 -5.07
CA ALA A 238 3.79 -9.74 -5.93
C ALA A 238 3.57 -8.27 -5.55
N LEU A 239 2.33 -7.87 -5.26
CA LEU A 239 1.99 -6.53 -4.78
C LEU A 239 2.66 -6.21 -3.43
N MET A 240 2.61 -7.15 -2.50
CA MET A 240 3.31 -7.04 -1.22
C MET A 240 4.82 -6.92 -1.41
N ALA A 241 5.41 -7.67 -2.35
CA ALA A 241 6.82 -7.56 -2.68
C ALA A 241 7.17 -6.18 -3.28
N ILE A 242 6.36 -5.68 -4.21
CA ILE A 242 6.52 -4.34 -4.81
C ILE A 242 6.50 -3.25 -3.75
N ILE A 243 5.67 -3.37 -2.73
CA ILE A 243 5.58 -2.34 -1.68
C ILE A 243 6.66 -2.54 -0.62
N PHE A 244 6.73 -3.71 0.01
CA PHE A 244 7.50 -3.88 1.24
C PHE A 244 8.96 -4.32 1.03
N ARG A 245 9.37 -4.74 -0.18
CA ARG A 245 10.77 -5.10 -0.47
C ARG A 245 11.58 -3.98 -1.11
N GLN A 246 11.03 -2.78 -1.17
CA GLN A 246 11.77 -1.64 -1.67
C GLN A 246 12.91 -1.31 -0.71
N LYS A 247 14.13 -1.27 -1.24
CA LYS A 247 15.29 -0.77 -0.49
C LYS A 247 15.15 0.72 -0.17
N PHE A 248 14.48 1.45 -1.06
CA PHE A 248 14.31 2.89 -0.96
C PHE A 248 12.90 3.24 -0.50
N ARG A 249 12.77 3.85 0.67
CA ARG A 249 11.46 4.26 1.24
C ARG A 249 10.76 5.29 0.37
N LEU A 250 11.52 6.18 -0.28
CA LEU A 250 10.97 7.10 -1.27
C LEU A 250 10.30 6.35 -2.42
N GLN A 251 10.97 5.32 -2.97
CA GLN A 251 10.41 4.52 -4.04
C GLN A 251 9.13 3.83 -3.58
N GLN A 252 9.12 3.29 -2.36
CA GLN A 252 7.91 2.72 -1.77
C GLN A 252 6.77 3.74 -1.67
N SER A 253 7.05 4.96 -1.19
CA SER A 253 6.06 6.04 -1.12
C SER A 253 5.52 6.39 -2.51
N ILE A 254 6.39 6.52 -3.50
CA ILE A 254 6.00 6.77 -4.90
C ILE A 254 5.12 5.64 -5.43
N LEU A 255 5.46 4.38 -5.13
CA LEU A 255 4.67 3.23 -5.56
C LEU A 255 3.31 3.14 -4.85
N LEU A 256 3.23 3.53 -3.58
CA LEU A 256 1.97 3.63 -2.84
C LEU A 256 1.07 4.71 -3.42
N ASP A 257 1.63 5.89 -3.70
CA ASP A 257 0.89 6.96 -4.39
C ASP A 257 0.48 6.54 -5.80
N ALA A 258 1.34 5.80 -6.50
CA ALA A 258 1.05 5.25 -7.82
C ALA A 258 -0.10 4.24 -7.77
N LEU A 259 -0.18 3.42 -6.70
CA LEU A 259 -1.31 2.52 -6.48
C LEU A 259 -2.60 3.27 -6.19
N ASP A 260 -2.61 4.27 -5.29
CA ASP A 260 -3.80 5.08 -5.04
C ASP A 260 -4.23 5.81 -6.32
N PHE A 261 -3.28 6.34 -7.09
CA PHE A 261 -3.55 6.96 -8.38
C PHE A 261 -4.16 5.96 -9.37
N ALA A 262 -3.54 4.79 -9.55
CA ALA A 262 -4.06 3.75 -10.44
C ALA A 262 -5.44 3.27 -10.01
N ALA A 263 -5.72 3.19 -8.70
CA ALA A 263 -7.04 2.80 -8.18
C ALA A 263 -8.15 3.83 -8.48
N ASN A 264 -7.81 5.08 -8.82
CA ASN A 264 -8.79 6.04 -9.35
C ASN A 264 -9.23 5.73 -10.79
N TRP A 265 -8.54 4.82 -11.49
CA TRP A 265 -8.80 4.49 -12.87
C TRP A 265 -8.92 2.97 -13.07
N VAL A 266 -10.13 2.49 -13.36
CA VAL A 266 -10.43 1.05 -13.49
C VAL A 266 -9.46 0.36 -14.46
N ILE A 267 -9.24 0.94 -15.66
CA ILE A 267 -8.43 0.32 -16.71
C ILE A 267 -6.93 0.24 -16.36
N PRO A 268 -6.23 1.32 -15.94
CA PRO A 268 -4.87 1.22 -15.42
C PRO A 268 -4.72 0.22 -14.26
N TRP A 269 -5.68 0.16 -13.34
CA TRP A 269 -5.67 -0.82 -12.25
C TRP A 269 -5.76 -2.26 -12.76
N ASP A 270 -6.74 -2.55 -13.62
CA ASP A 270 -6.95 -3.90 -14.15
C ASP A 270 -5.78 -4.35 -15.02
N PHE A 271 -5.20 -3.43 -15.80
CA PHE A 271 -3.99 -3.69 -16.58
C PHE A 271 -2.79 -3.99 -15.67
N PHE A 272 -2.62 -3.23 -14.58
CA PHE A 272 -1.61 -3.49 -13.57
C PHE A 272 -1.76 -4.87 -12.91
N VAL A 273 -2.98 -5.24 -12.49
CA VAL A 273 -3.28 -6.56 -11.94
C VAL A 273 -2.96 -7.66 -12.94
N MET A 274 -3.31 -7.47 -14.22
CA MET A 274 -2.96 -8.39 -15.29
C MET A 274 -1.42 -8.56 -15.43
N LEU A 275 -0.64 -7.47 -15.36
CA LEU A 275 0.83 -7.55 -15.40
C LEU A 275 1.39 -8.41 -14.25
N LEU A 276 0.82 -8.27 -13.05
CA LEU A 276 1.18 -9.11 -11.91
C LEU A 276 0.84 -10.59 -12.15
N GLU A 277 -0.35 -10.88 -12.67
CA GLU A 277 -0.81 -12.24 -12.95
C GLU A 277 0.07 -12.97 -13.97
N ILE A 278 0.56 -12.26 -15.00
CA ILE A 278 1.37 -12.85 -16.07
C ILE A 278 2.88 -12.92 -15.75
N SER A 279 3.38 -12.17 -14.74
CA SER A 279 4.79 -12.19 -14.33
C SER A 279 5.28 -13.59 -13.88
N ASP A 280 6.55 -13.98 -14.00
CA ASP A 280 7.00 -15.33 -13.58
C ASP A 280 7.14 -15.41 -12.05
N ASP A 281 6.65 -16.46 -11.38
CA ASP A 281 6.75 -16.64 -9.92
C ASP A 281 8.20 -16.60 -9.40
N LYS A 282 9.16 -17.05 -10.22
CA LYS A 282 10.59 -17.11 -9.85
C LYS A 282 11.35 -15.85 -10.21
N ASN A 283 10.86 -15.13 -11.20
CA ASN A 283 11.47 -13.92 -11.75
C ASN A 283 10.38 -12.86 -11.85
N VAL A 284 9.69 -12.58 -10.73
CA VAL A 284 8.86 -11.38 -10.66
C VAL A 284 9.86 -10.25 -10.72
N SER A 285 10.19 -9.81 -11.94
CA SER A 285 10.93 -8.59 -12.18
C SER A 285 9.97 -7.48 -11.79
N THR A 286 9.82 -7.25 -10.48
CA THR A 286 8.94 -6.23 -9.92
C THR A 286 9.28 -4.89 -10.54
N SER A 287 10.55 -4.67 -10.92
CA SER A 287 11.01 -3.50 -11.66
C SER A 287 10.17 -3.14 -12.89
N LEU A 288 9.70 -4.10 -13.70
CA LEU A 288 8.88 -3.77 -14.88
C LEU A 288 7.52 -3.21 -14.45
N VAL A 289 6.94 -3.83 -13.43
CA VAL A 289 5.63 -3.46 -12.90
C VAL A 289 5.70 -2.15 -12.09
N GLU A 290 6.77 -1.98 -11.32
CA GLU A 290 7.12 -0.74 -10.61
C GLU A 290 7.28 0.42 -11.60
N ASN A 291 8.08 0.24 -12.65
CA ASN A 291 8.28 1.24 -13.69
C ASN A 291 6.97 1.58 -14.42
N PHE A 292 6.09 0.59 -14.63
CA PHE A 292 4.78 0.84 -15.20
C PHE A 292 3.91 1.69 -14.27
N LEU A 293 3.77 1.29 -12.99
CA LEU A 293 3.02 2.05 -12.00
C LEU A 293 3.55 3.47 -11.84
N GLU A 294 4.85 3.60 -11.65
CA GLU A 294 5.51 4.89 -11.49
C GLU A 294 5.33 5.77 -12.74
N GLY A 295 5.46 5.18 -13.93
CA GLY A 295 5.26 5.92 -15.18
C GLY A 295 3.80 6.36 -15.38
N ILE A 296 2.83 5.51 -15.04
CA ILE A 296 1.40 5.87 -15.02
C ILE A 296 1.14 7.01 -14.04
N TYR A 297 1.72 6.94 -12.84
CA TYR A 297 1.64 7.98 -11.83
C TYR A 297 2.22 9.31 -12.33
N ARG A 298 3.45 9.27 -12.89
CA ARG A 298 4.13 10.44 -13.48
C ARG A 298 3.32 11.07 -14.61
N LEU A 299 2.69 10.26 -15.46
CA LEU A 299 1.79 10.75 -16.51
C LEU A 299 0.57 11.50 -15.97
N GLY A 300 0.07 11.12 -14.79
CA GLY A 300 -0.99 11.85 -14.09
C GLY A 300 -0.62 13.29 -13.70
N PHE A 301 0.67 13.62 -13.65
CA PHE A 301 1.15 15.00 -13.46
C PHE A 301 1.32 15.75 -14.78
N LEU A 302 1.62 15.05 -15.86
CA LEU A 302 1.89 15.67 -17.16
C LEU A 302 0.61 15.90 -17.96
N LEU A 303 -0.36 15.01 -17.83
CA LEU A 303 -1.60 15.02 -18.58
C LEU A 303 -2.77 15.47 -17.72
N ASN A 304 -3.65 16.30 -18.25
CA ASN A 304 -4.94 16.53 -17.62
C ASN A 304 -5.82 15.26 -17.69
N PRO A 305 -6.89 15.13 -16.88
CA PRO A 305 -7.71 13.91 -16.84
C PRO A 305 -8.28 13.48 -18.20
N ARG A 306 -8.68 14.44 -19.07
CA ARG A 306 -9.21 14.14 -20.41
C ARG A 306 -8.13 13.62 -21.36
N GLN A 307 -6.92 14.21 -21.31
CA GLN A 307 -5.76 13.73 -22.07
C GLN A 307 -5.35 12.33 -21.61
N PHE A 308 -5.29 12.11 -20.29
CA PHE A 308 -4.95 10.82 -19.70
C PHE A 308 -5.94 9.73 -20.17
N GLU A 309 -7.24 10.00 -20.11
CA GLU A 309 -8.27 9.10 -20.60
C GLU A 309 -8.13 8.80 -22.11
N ARG A 310 -7.97 9.85 -22.93
CA ARG A 310 -7.88 9.68 -24.39
C ARG A 310 -6.63 8.92 -24.82
N ILE A 311 -5.48 9.18 -24.20
CA ILE A 311 -4.17 8.71 -24.68
C ILE A 311 -3.77 7.40 -24.01
N ILE A 312 -4.04 7.23 -22.71
CA ILE A 312 -3.61 6.05 -21.94
C ILE A 312 -4.75 5.03 -21.85
N ILE A 313 -5.91 5.43 -21.35
CA ILE A 313 -6.98 4.49 -21.01
C ILE A 313 -7.47 3.73 -22.23
N LYS A 314 -7.74 4.42 -23.34
CA LYS A 314 -8.15 3.77 -24.60
C LYS A 314 -7.14 2.75 -25.13
N LYS A 315 -5.84 2.98 -24.93
CA LYS A 315 -4.79 2.07 -25.39
C LYS A 315 -4.61 0.84 -24.48
N LEU A 316 -4.90 0.98 -23.19
CA LEU A 316 -4.76 -0.08 -22.18
C LEU A 316 -6.04 -0.89 -21.94
N ASP A 317 -7.18 -0.46 -22.45
CA ASP A 317 -8.47 -1.10 -22.18
C ASP A 317 -8.62 -2.47 -22.86
N LEU A 318 -8.26 -3.54 -22.15
CA LEU A 318 -8.37 -4.92 -22.63
C LEU A 318 -9.63 -5.63 -22.11
N SER A 319 -10.71 -4.90 -21.86
CA SER A 319 -11.99 -5.49 -21.45
C SER A 319 -12.69 -6.25 -22.59
N GLU A 320 -12.62 -5.72 -23.81
CA GLU A 320 -13.21 -6.32 -25.02
C GLU A 320 -12.11 -6.86 -25.96
N VAL A 321 -11.62 -8.06 -25.69
CA VAL A 321 -10.54 -8.68 -26.48
C VAL A 321 -11.11 -9.73 -27.44
N VAL A 322 -10.84 -9.56 -28.74
CA VAL A 322 -11.16 -10.58 -29.75
C VAL A 322 -10.30 -11.82 -29.52
N GLN A 323 -10.93 -12.99 -29.47
CA GLN A 323 -10.19 -14.23 -29.22
C GLN A 323 -9.33 -14.62 -30.44
N HIS A 324 -8.01 -14.57 -30.30
CA HIS A 324 -7.06 -15.01 -31.30
C HIS A 324 -6.57 -16.42 -31.02
N LYS A 325 -6.64 -17.30 -32.02
CA LYS A 325 -6.12 -18.67 -31.92
C LYS A 325 -4.76 -18.78 -32.60
N PHE A 326 -3.89 -19.62 -32.04
CA PHE A 326 -2.68 -20.07 -32.73
C PHE A 326 -3.05 -20.85 -33.99
N SER A 327 -2.17 -20.78 -35.00
CA SER A 327 -2.35 -21.45 -36.28
C SER A 327 -2.53 -22.97 -36.12
N ARG A 328 -3.09 -23.64 -37.14
CA ARG A 328 -3.37 -25.09 -37.11
C ARG A 328 -2.16 -25.94 -36.69
N LYS A 329 -0.96 -25.55 -37.15
CA LYS A 329 0.34 -26.16 -36.80
C LYS A 329 0.63 -26.14 -35.29
N PHE A 330 0.20 -25.09 -34.60
CA PHE A 330 0.38 -24.89 -33.16
C PHE A 330 -0.93 -24.97 -32.38
N SER A 331 -1.92 -25.72 -32.88
CA SER A 331 -3.26 -25.81 -32.28
C SER A 331 -3.25 -26.33 -30.83
N PHE A 332 -2.24 -27.11 -30.44
CA PHE A 332 -2.06 -27.56 -29.04
C PHE A 332 -1.73 -26.42 -28.06
N LEU A 333 -1.36 -25.23 -28.55
CA LEU A 333 -1.20 -24.01 -27.75
C LEU A 333 -2.54 -23.30 -27.47
N ASN A 334 -3.64 -23.71 -28.08
CA ASN A 334 -4.97 -23.12 -27.87
C ASN A 334 -5.63 -23.56 -26.55
N GLN A 335 -4.86 -23.55 -25.46
CA GLN A 335 -5.37 -23.74 -24.10
C GLN A 335 -6.00 -22.42 -23.62
N PRO A 336 -7.11 -22.45 -22.86
CA PRO A 336 -7.85 -21.23 -22.50
C PRO A 336 -6.98 -20.10 -21.93
N GLU A 337 -6.10 -20.43 -20.97
CA GLU A 337 -5.18 -19.46 -20.36
C GLU A 337 -4.21 -18.84 -21.38
N LEU A 338 -3.55 -19.67 -22.19
CA LEU A 338 -2.55 -19.20 -23.16
C LEU A 338 -3.18 -18.41 -24.30
N THR A 339 -4.35 -18.84 -24.78
CA THR A 339 -5.15 -18.13 -25.77
C THR A 339 -5.59 -16.76 -25.26
N SER A 340 -6.01 -16.67 -23.99
CA SER A 340 -6.37 -15.39 -23.37
C SER A 340 -5.17 -14.42 -23.36
N ILE A 341 -4.00 -14.87 -22.89
CA ILE A 341 -2.79 -14.02 -22.86
C ILE A 341 -2.35 -13.64 -24.28
N TYR A 342 -2.38 -14.57 -25.23
CA TYR A 342 -2.03 -14.30 -26.62
C TYR A 342 -2.97 -13.26 -27.26
N SER A 343 -4.27 -13.38 -27.00
CA SER A 343 -5.27 -12.44 -27.52
C SER A 343 -5.05 -11.03 -26.96
N LYS A 344 -4.80 -10.91 -25.65
CA LYS A 344 -4.45 -9.65 -24.98
C LYS A 344 -3.18 -9.03 -25.53
N ALA A 345 -2.13 -9.84 -25.74
CA ALA A 345 -0.87 -9.36 -26.33
C ALA A 345 -1.07 -8.86 -27.76
N LYS A 346 -1.89 -9.57 -28.56
CA LYS A 346 -2.16 -9.23 -29.95
C LYS A 346 -2.99 -7.94 -30.06
N GLU A 347 -4.05 -7.83 -29.28
CA GLU A 347 -4.88 -6.62 -29.18
C GLU A 347 -4.05 -5.40 -28.75
N LEU A 348 -3.21 -5.55 -27.71
CA LEU A 348 -2.31 -4.48 -27.28
C LEU A 348 -1.33 -4.08 -28.38
N ALA A 349 -0.72 -5.05 -29.07
CA ALA A 349 0.21 -4.79 -30.17
C ALA A 349 -0.48 -4.04 -31.33
N ASP A 350 -1.69 -4.46 -31.70
CA ASP A 350 -2.47 -3.85 -32.78
C ASP A 350 -2.88 -2.41 -32.43
N ARG A 351 -3.29 -2.14 -31.19
CA ARG A 351 -3.58 -0.76 -30.71
C ARG A 351 -2.35 0.14 -30.68
N LEU A 352 -1.17 -0.44 -30.46
CA LEU A 352 0.10 0.27 -30.44
C LEU A 352 0.74 0.39 -31.82
N GLY A 353 0.17 -0.26 -32.85
CA GLY A 353 0.73 -0.27 -34.20
C GLY A 353 2.09 -0.99 -34.28
N ILE A 354 2.31 -2.00 -33.44
CA ILE A 354 3.57 -2.76 -33.38
C ILE A 354 3.35 -4.24 -33.66
N SER A 355 4.39 -4.90 -34.18
CA SER A 355 4.35 -6.33 -34.48
C SER A 355 4.68 -7.15 -33.24
N LEU A 356 3.84 -8.13 -32.90
CA LEU A 356 4.07 -9.05 -31.79
C LEU A 356 5.16 -10.08 -32.16
N GLU A 357 6.32 -10.00 -31.52
CA GLU A 357 7.43 -10.93 -31.79
C GLU A 357 7.32 -12.24 -30.98
N MET A 358 7.03 -13.35 -31.66
CA MET A 358 6.99 -14.67 -31.04
C MET A 358 8.30 -15.45 -31.20
N LYS A 359 9.38 -14.98 -30.55
CA LYS A 359 10.72 -15.60 -30.62
C LYS A 359 10.72 -17.12 -30.35
N PRO A 360 9.98 -17.67 -29.36
CA PRO A 360 9.97 -19.11 -29.15
C PRO A 360 9.35 -19.90 -30.31
N LEU A 361 8.36 -19.34 -31.03
CA LEU A 361 7.81 -19.99 -32.24
C LEU A 361 8.85 -19.99 -33.35
N LYS A 362 9.49 -18.84 -33.63
CA LYS A 362 10.56 -18.72 -34.63
C LYS A 362 11.72 -19.69 -34.33
N ASN A 363 12.17 -19.74 -33.07
CA ASN A 363 13.22 -20.65 -32.62
C ASN A 363 12.81 -22.13 -32.79
N TYR A 364 11.54 -22.43 -32.57
CA TYR A 364 11.02 -23.78 -32.76
C TYR A 364 10.99 -24.18 -34.24
N GLU A 365 10.66 -23.25 -35.13
CA GLU A 365 10.71 -23.48 -36.58
C GLU A 365 12.16 -23.65 -37.06
N ASN A 366 13.05 -22.79 -36.61
CA ASN A 366 14.49 -22.90 -36.89
C ASN A 366 15.09 -24.20 -36.35
N ARG A 367 14.49 -24.80 -35.31
CA ARG A 367 14.93 -26.09 -34.78
C ARG A 367 14.76 -27.22 -35.79
N ILE A 368 13.71 -27.18 -36.60
CA ILE A 368 13.48 -28.16 -37.68
C ILE A 368 14.63 -28.05 -38.69
N TRP A 369 14.88 -26.83 -39.17
CA TRP A 369 15.97 -26.54 -40.11
C TRP A 369 17.35 -26.90 -39.57
N ASN A 370 17.67 -26.51 -38.33
CA ASN A 370 18.93 -26.87 -37.66
C ASN A 370 19.12 -28.39 -37.54
N THR A 371 18.03 -29.12 -37.28
CA THR A 371 18.04 -30.59 -37.18
C THR A 371 18.25 -31.24 -38.55
N GLU A 372 17.68 -30.65 -39.61
CA GLU A 372 17.89 -31.09 -40.99
C GLU A 372 19.34 -30.90 -41.42
N GLU A 373 19.94 -29.73 -41.16
CA GLU A 373 21.35 -29.47 -41.46
C GLU A 373 22.28 -30.35 -40.62
N GLU A 374 22.00 -30.52 -39.33
CA GLU A 374 22.77 -31.45 -38.48
C GLU A 374 22.71 -32.88 -39.01
N LEU A 375 21.52 -33.36 -39.37
CA LEU A 375 21.32 -34.69 -39.92
C LEU A 375 22.07 -34.87 -41.25
N LYS A 376 22.06 -33.85 -42.11
CA LYS A 376 22.82 -33.83 -43.37
C LYS A 376 24.32 -33.94 -43.12
N SER A 377 24.88 -33.17 -42.19
CA SER A 377 26.29 -33.27 -41.80
C SER A 377 26.64 -34.65 -41.22
N ILE A 378 25.82 -35.21 -40.34
CA ILE A 378 26.03 -36.54 -39.76
C ILE A 378 26.03 -37.62 -40.86
N ARG A 379 25.12 -37.54 -41.82
CA ARG A 379 25.05 -38.48 -42.95
C ARG A 379 26.30 -38.43 -43.83
N VAL A 380 26.89 -37.26 -44.05
CA VAL A 380 28.16 -37.12 -44.77
C VAL A 380 29.29 -37.85 -44.04
N ILE A 381 29.37 -37.71 -42.71
CA ILE A 381 30.39 -38.40 -41.89
C ILE A 381 30.16 -39.92 -41.89
N ILE A 382 28.92 -40.38 -41.75
CA ILE A 382 28.58 -41.82 -41.77
C ILE A 382 29.02 -42.46 -43.09
N LYS A 383 28.91 -41.75 -44.23
CA LYS A 383 29.33 -42.25 -45.55
C LYS A 383 30.84 -42.47 -45.70
N GLN A 384 31.68 -41.86 -44.86
CA GLN A 384 33.14 -41.99 -44.94
C GLN A 384 33.68 -43.26 -44.24
N ASP A 385 32.81 -44.02 -43.54
CA ASP A 385 32.99 -45.34 -42.90
C ASP A 385 34.26 -45.57 -42.03
N SER A 386 35.02 -44.52 -41.76
CA SER A 386 36.30 -44.55 -41.02
C SER A 386 36.25 -43.82 -39.68
N HIS A 387 35.08 -43.31 -39.29
CA HIS A 387 34.95 -42.51 -38.07
C HIS A 387 34.81 -43.39 -36.81
N ARG A 388 35.69 -43.18 -35.83
CA ARG A 388 35.75 -43.93 -34.53
C ARG A 388 34.44 -43.98 -33.72
N LYS A 389 33.44 -43.17 -34.06
CA LYS A 389 32.15 -43.03 -33.36
C LYS A 389 30.94 -43.36 -34.24
N LEU A 390 31.12 -44.20 -35.27
CA LEU A 390 30.10 -44.47 -36.28
C LEU A 390 28.74 -44.91 -35.70
N ASP A 391 28.74 -45.84 -34.75
CA ASP A 391 27.49 -46.35 -34.15
C ASP A 391 26.73 -45.29 -33.36
N GLN A 392 27.45 -44.44 -32.61
CA GLN A 392 26.83 -43.31 -31.89
C GLN A 392 26.22 -42.30 -32.86
N LEU A 393 26.87 -42.05 -34.01
CA LEU A 393 26.36 -41.16 -35.06
C LEU A 393 25.13 -41.75 -35.75
N LYS A 394 25.09 -43.07 -36.00
CA LYS A 394 23.90 -43.76 -36.54
C LYS A 394 22.72 -43.67 -35.59
N ILE A 395 22.92 -43.94 -34.30
CA ILE A 395 21.87 -43.80 -33.26
C ILE A 395 21.38 -42.35 -33.21
N ARG A 396 22.30 -41.37 -33.22
CA ARG A 396 21.94 -39.95 -33.23
C ARG A 396 21.15 -39.58 -34.48
N ALA A 397 21.58 -39.99 -35.67
CA ALA A 397 20.88 -39.73 -36.93
C ALA A 397 19.46 -40.31 -36.91
N SER A 398 19.30 -41.57 -36.50
CA SER A 398 17.99 -42.21 -36.37
C SER A 398 17.08 -41.48 -35.38
N ASN A 399 17.63 -41.03 -34.24
CA ASN A 399 16.89 -40.22 -33.28
C ASN A 399 16.47 -38.85 -33.85
N LEU A 400 17.36 -38.18 -34.61
CA LEU A 400 17.05 -36.90 -35.26
C LEU A 400 16.00 -37.07 -36.36
N GLU A 401 16.09 -38.10 -37.19
CA GLU A 401 15.10 -38.45 -38.22
C GLU A 401 13.74 -38.74 -37.61
N HIS A 402 13.69 -39.55 -36.55
CA HIS A 402 12.46 -39.85 -35.85
C HIS A 402 11.81 -38.57 -35.31
N ARG A 403 12.58 -37.70 -34.63
CA ARG A 403 12.08 -36.42 -34.12
C ARG A 403 11.64 -35.47 -35.22
N LEU A 404 12.41 -35.37 -36.30
CA LEU A 404 12.09 -34.53 -37.45
C LEU A 404 10.77 -34.97 -38.09
N SER A 405 10.58 -36.28 -38.26
CA SER A 405 9.33 -36.85 -38.80
C SER A 405 8.12 -36.53 -37.92
N LEU A 406 8.29 -36.53 -36.59
CA LEU A 406 7.23 -36.15 -35.67
C LEU A 406 6.93 -34.64 -35.80
N TRP A 407 7.95 -33.79 -35.81
CA TRP A 407 7.77 -32.34 -35.90
C TRP A 407 7.18 -31.88 -37.23
N GLN A 408 7.57 -32.49 -38.35
CA GLN A 408 6.99 -32.22 -39.67
C GLN A 408 5.49 -32.60 -39.72
N LYS A 409 5.08 -33.62 -38.96
CA LYS A 409 3.67 -34.00 -38.78
C LYS A 409 2.93 -33.16 -37.72
N GLY A 410 3.59 -32.17 -37.11
CA GLY A 410 3.02 -31.40 -35.99
C GLY A 410 2.80 -32.23 -34.71
N LEU A 411 3.47 -33.36 -34.59
CA LEU A 411 3.41 -34.24 -33.43
C LEU A 411 4.53 -33.86 -32.45
N TYR A 412 4.13 -33.58 -31.22
CA TYR A 412 5.04 -33.17 -30.15
C TYR A 412 4.82 -34.03 -28.91
N ASN A 413 5.90 -34.46 -28.27
CA ASN A 413 5.77 -35.17 -27.00
C ASN A 413 5.31 -34.21 -25.88
N LYS A 414 4.73 -34.75 -24.81
CA LYS A 414 4.17 -33.97 -23.69
C LYS A 414 5.19 -33.00 -23.07
N LYS A 415 6.45 -33.41 -22.94
CA LYS A 415 7.52 -32.58 -22.35
C LYS A 415 7.87 -31.39 -23.24
N GLU A 416 7.94 -31.58 -24.56
CA GLU A 416 8.18 -30.52 -25.54
C GLU A 416 7.01 -29.53 -25.61
N LYS A 417 5.77 -30.02 -25.62
CA LYS A 417 4.57 -29.16 -25.55
C LYS A 417 4.59 -28.29 -24.32
N ASN A 418 4.78 -28.88 -23.14
CA ASN A 418 4.81 -28.14 -21.87
C ASN A 418 5.95 -27.12 -21.81
N ARG A 419 7.14 -27.48 -22.33
CA ARG A 419 8.27 -26.55 -22.42
C ARG A 419 7.95 -25.37 -23.34
N LEU A 420 7.39 -25.62 -24.52
CA LEU A 420 7.04 -24.57 -25.47
C LEU A 420 5.90 -23.69 -24.93
N ILE A 421 4.86 -24.26 -24.33
CA ILE A 421 3.79 -23.51 -23.64
C ILE A 421 4.40 -22.55 -22.61
N LYS A 422 5.29 -23.04 -21.75
CA LYS A 422 5.98 -22.20 -20.77
C LYS A 422 6.81 -21.09 -21.43
N GLN A 423 7.58 -21.41 -22.48
CA GLN A 423 8.38 -20.42 -23.20
C GLN A 423 7.52 -19.35 -23.88
N ILE A 424 6.39 -19.75 -24.49
CA ILE A 424 5.43 -18.85 -25.13
C ILE A 424 4.76 -17.96 -24.10
N LYS A 425 4.29 -18.52 -22.98
CA LYS A 425 3.70 -17.76 -21.88
C LYS A 425 4.67 -16.69 -21.36
N ASN A 426 5.92 -17.08 -21.07
CA ASN A 426 6.95 -16.15 -20.60
C ASN A 426 7.31 -15.09 -21.66
N SER A 427 7.37 -15.47 -22.94
CA SER A 427 7.63 -14.52 -24.03
C SER A 427 6.48 -13.51 -24.15
N LEU A 428 5.23 -13.96 -24.13
CA LEU A 428 4.05 -13.08 -24.20
C LEU A 428 3.99 -12.13 -23.01
N ALA A 429 4.25 -12.63 -21.79
CA ALA A 429 4.31 -11.78 -20.60
C ALA A 429 5.39 -10.69 -20.71
N ASN A 430 6.57 -11.05 -21.23
CA ASN A 430 7.64 -10.10 -21.49
C ASN A 430 7.26 -9.07 -22.57
N GLU A 431 6.69 -9.51 -23.70
CA GLU A 431 6.24 -8.60 -24.76
C GLU A 431 5.18 -7.63 -24.24
N ILE A 432 4.14 -8.10 -23.53
CA ILE A 432 3.12 -7.21 -22.93
C ILE A 432 3.77 -6.17 -22.01
N SER A 433 4.69 -6.61 -21.14
CA SER A 433 5.39 -5.72 -20.21
C SER A 433 6.22 -4.66 -20.95
N GLN A 434 7.02 -5.07 -21.94
CA GLN A 434 7.83 -4.15 -22.75
C GLN A 434 6.96 -3.16 -23.56
N MET A 435 5.88 -3.64 -24.17
CA MET A 435 4.92 -2.80 -24.89
C MET A 435 4.30 -1.74 -23.97
N SER A 436 3.91 -2.13 -22.76
CA SER A 436 3.34 -1.19 -21.77
C SER A 436 4.35 -0.13 -21.31
N LEU A 437 5.60 -0.51 -21.05
CA LEU A 437 6.65 0.43 -20.68
C LEU A 437 7.02 1.38 -21.81
N ASN A 438 7.11 0.86 -23.04
CA ASN A 438 7.36 1.68 -24.21
C ASN A 438 6.21 2.65 -24.45
N LEU A 439 4.95 2.22 -24.29
CA LEU A 439 3.78 3.09 -24.36
C LEU A 439 3.90 4.25 -23.35
N VAL A 440 4.12 3.92 -22.08
CA VAL A 440 4.23 4.92 -21.01
C VAL A 440 5.41 5.86 -21.25
N LYS A 441 6.56 5.33 -21.66
CA LYS A 441 7.75 6.13 -21.99
C LYS A 441 7.51 7.07 -23.18
N THR A 442 6.92 6.58 -24.27
CA THR A 442 6.61 7.38 -25.46
C THR A 442 5.66 8.52 -25.11
N ILE A 443 4.55 8.24 -24.42
CA ILE A 443 3.59 9.27 -24.03
C ILE A 443 4.21 10.26 -23.04
N LYS A 444 5.04 9.79 -22.10
CA LYS A 444 5.78 10.66 -21.18
C LYS A 444 6.66 11.62 -21.97
N ASN A 445 7.40 11.11 -22.94
CA ASN A 445 8.29 11.91 -23.77
C ASN A 445 7.52 12.92 -24.63
N GLU A 446 6.44 12.49 -25.29
CA GLU A 446 5.56 13.38 -26.08
C GLU A 446 4.97 14.51 -25.21
N ALA A 447 4.49 14.19 -24.01
CA ALA A 447 3.91 15.18 -23.10
C ALA A 447 4.97 16.18 -22.58
N ILE A 448 6.19 15.72 -22.30
CA ILE A 448 7.30 16.60 -21.92
C ILE A 448 7.69 17.49 -23.11
N GLU A 449 7.78 16.92 -24.32
CA GLU A 449 8.11 17.68 -25.53
C GLU A 449 7.10 18.79 -25.77
N GLU A 450 5.80 18.48 -25.70
CA GLU A 450 4.71 19.43 -25.84
C GLU A 450 4.82 20.57 -24.82
N LYS A 451 5.07 20.24 -23.54
CA LYS A 451 5.25 21.25 -22.48
C LYS A 451 6.48 22.12 -22.70
N LEU A 452 7.63 21.53 -23.02
CA LEU A 452 8.86 22.28 -23.26
C LEU A 452 8.71 23.20 -24.47
N ASN A 453 8.10 22.72 -25.56
CA ASN A 453 7.81 23.52 -26.73
C ASN A 453 6.88 24.69 -26.39
N LEU A 454 5.84 24.45 -25.57
CA LEU A 454 4.92 25.49 -25.13
C LEU A 454 5.58 26.56 -24.25
N ILE A 455 6.50 26.15 -23.36
CA ILE A 455 7.14 27.02 -22.39
C ILE A 455 8.26 27.86 -23.02
N PHE A 456 9.09 27.25 -23.87
CA PHE A 456 10.33 27.86 -24.36
C PHE A 456 10.31 28.24 -25.85
N ASP A 457 9.27 27.87 -26.59
CA ASP A 457 9.17 28.06 -28.06
C ASP A 457 10.40 27.52 -28.82
N LYS A 458 11.01 26.44 -28.28
CA LYS A 458 12.19 25.75 -28.81
C LYS A 458 11.96 24.24 -28.74
N LYS A 459 12.46 23.51 -29.73
CA LYS A 459 12.44 22.04 -29.72
C LYS A 459 13.58 21.49 -28.87
N TYR A 460 13.25 20.69 -27.86
CA TYR A 460 14.22 19.99 -27.02
C TYR A 460 14.22 18.49 -27.32
N ASN A 461 15.40 17.87 -27.30
CA ASN A 461 15.50 16.42 -27.34
C ASN A 461 15.14 15.83 -25.98
N VAL A 462 13.92 15.33 -25.84
CA VAL A 462 13.41 14.81 -24.56
C VAL A 462 14.22 13.65 -23.99
N ASN A 463 14.95 12.91 -24.83
CA ASN A 463 15.83 11.84 -24.36
C ASN A 463 17.07 12.35 -23.60
N GLN A 464 17.36 13.66 -23.66
CA GLN A 464 18.45 14.32 -22.92
C GLN A 464 17.96 15.09 -21.69
N VAL A 465 16.64 15.18 -21.47
CA VAL A 465 16.06 15.91 -20.35
C VAL A 465 16.24 15.08 -19.06
N ASP A 466 16.94 15.64 -18.07
CA ASP A 466 17.11 15.05 -16.74
C ASP A 466 15.74 14.87 -16.06
N GLU A 467 15.43 13.68 -15.55
CA GLU A 467 14.15 13.40 -14.90
C GLU A 467 13.91 14.25 -13.63
N LYS A 468 14.98 14.79 -13.03
CA LYS A 468 14.90 15.77 -11.94
C LYS A 468 14.16 17.04 -12.33
N LEU A 469 14.01 17.33 -13.63
CA LEU A 469 13.24 18.47 -14.14
C LEU A 469 11.73 18.28 -14.07
N TYR A 470 11.23 17.04 -14.00
CA TYR A 470 9.79 16.79 -14.08
C TYR A 470 8.99 17.46 -12.95
N PRO A 471 9.41 17.40 -11.67
CA PRO A 471 8.81 18.21 -10.61
C PRO A 471 8.80 19.70 -10.93
N ALA A 472 9.91 20.24 -11.44
CA ALA A 472 10.03 21.65 -11.75
C ALA A 472 9.04 22.08 -12.84
N LEU A 473 8.91 21.29 -13.91
CA LEU A 473 7.92 21.52 -14.97
C LEU A 473 6.49 21.49 -14.44
N PHE A 474 6.18 20.52 -13.56
CA PHE A 474 4.87 20.43 -12.92
C PHE A 474 4.56 21.62 -12.02
N LEU A 475 5.53 22.04 -11.20
CA LEU A 475 5.38 23.20 -10.32
C LEU A 475 5.21 24.49 -11.13
N LEU A 476 5.94 24.63 -12.24
CA LEU A 476 5.88 25.80 -13.11
C LEU A 476 4.47 26.08 -13.64
N GLU A 477 3.72 25.04 -14.03
CA GLU A 477 2.33 25.17 -14.51
C GLU A 477 1.35 25.65 -13.43
N LYS A 478 1.65 25.36 -12.16
CA LYS A 478 0.83 25.79 -11.02
C LYS A 478 1.15 27.19 -10.54
N LEU A 479 2.34 27.70 -10.87
CA LEU A 479 2.75 29.04 -10.50
C LEU A 479 2.05 30.07 -11.40
N GLY A 480 1.61 31.18 -10.83
CA GLY A 480 1.26 32.37 -11.60
C GLY A 480 2.52 32.98 -12.23
N ARG A 481 2.37 33.94 -13.16
CA ARG A 481 3.49 34.62 -13.87
C ARG A 481 4.33 35.59 -13.00
N GLY A 482 4.50 35.29 -11.71
CA GLY A 482 5.31 36.06 -10.76
C GLY A 482 6.81 35.71 -10.82
N LYS A 483 7.60 36.25 -9.89
CA LYS A 483 9.04 35.97 -9.78
C LYS A 483 9.34 34.50 -9.55
N ASN A 484 8.51 33.78 -8.77
CA ASN A 484 8.71 32.33 -8.57
C ASN A 484 8.69 31.58 -9.91
N TYR A 485 7.77 31.94 -10.80
CA TYR A 485 7.70 31.36 -12.15
C TYR A 485 8.92 31.74 -12.98
N LEU A 486 9.30 33.02 -12.99
CA LEU A 486 10.43 33.50 -13.80
C LEU A 486 11.76 32.84 -13.40
N TYR A 487 12.05 32.76 -12.11
CA TYR A 487 13.30 32.19 -11.63
C TYR A 487 13.31 30.65 -11.70
N LEU A 488 12.16 29.98 -11.50
CA LEU A 488 12.07 28.54 -11.75
C LEU A 488 12.25 28.21 -13.24
N LEU A 489 11.64 29.01 -14.12
CA LEU A 489 11.82 28.88 -15.57
C LEU A 489 13.30 28.99 -15.95
N ARG A 490 14.02 29.97 -15.37
CA ARG A 490 15.46 30.15 -15.59
C ARG A 490 16.30 28.98 -15.07
N LEU A 491 15.98 28.43 -13.89
CA LEU A 491 16.62 27.20 -13.39
C LEU A 491 16.45 26.03 -14.36
N ILE A 492 15.22 25.84 -14.88
CA ILE A 492 14.92 24.79 -15.86
C ILE A 492 15.72 25.02 -17.14
N GLU A 493 15.75 26.25 -17.67
CA GLU A 493 16.51 26.59 -18.88
C GLU A 493 18.00 26.28 -18.71
N ASP A 494 18.61 26.74 -17.61
CA ASP A 494 20.03 26.45 -17.33
C ASP A 494 20.31 24.95 -17.29
N LYS A 495 19.43 24.17 -16.65
CA LYS A 495 19.61 22.72 -16.55
C LYS A 495 19.43 22.02 -17.90
N LEU A 496 18.55 22.52 -18.76
CA LEU A 496 18.39 22.04 -20.14
C LEU A 496 19.60 22.41 -21.03
N GLU A 497 20.24 23.55 -20.75
CA GLU A 497 21.40 24.07 -21.49
C GLU A 497 22.75 23.71 -20.82
N GLU A 498 22.73 22.85 -19.79
CA GLU A 498 23.90 22.43 -18.99
C GLU A 498 24.72 23.60 -18.41
N ARG A 499 24.06 24.73 -18.09
CA ARG A 499 24.67 25.92 -17.47
C ARG A 499 24.65 25.83 -15.94
N GLU A 500 25.64 26.44 -15.29
CA GLU A 500 25.66 26.65 -13.85
C GLU A 500 24.67 27.76 -13.44
N HIS A 501 24.11 27.66 -12.22
CA HIS A 501 23.11 28.61 -11.70
C HIS A 501 23.74 29.84 -11.01
N ASP A 502 24.84 30.36 -11.54
CA ASP A 502 25.62 31.46 -10.95
C ASP A 502 24.82 32.75 -10.74
N TRP A 503 23.75 32.92 -11.52
CA TRP A 503 22.85 34.05 -11.35
C TRP A 503 22.20 34.09 -9.97
N LEU A 504 21.99 32.93 -9.30
CA LEU A 504 21.50 32.88 -7.92
C LEU A 504 22.35 33.69 -6.94
N TRP A 505 23.63 33.91 -7.27
CA TRP A 505 24.58 34.69 -6.46
C TRP A 505 24.75 36.13 -6.94
N THR A 506 24.34 36.43 -8.17
CA THR A 506 24.68 37.71 -8.83
C THR A 506 23.48 38.62 -9.09
N GLU A 507 22.25 38.13 -8.87
CA GLU A 507 21.05 38.95 -8.90
C GLU A 507 21.15 40.16 -7.93
N PRO A 508 20.66 41.36 -8.30
CA PRO A 508 20.85 42.56 -7.48
C PRO A 508 20.34 42.45 -6.03
N PRO A 509 19.15 41.89 -5.74
CA PRO A 509 18.71 41.70 -4.35
C PRO A 509 19.64 40.80 -3.55
N VAL A 510 20.23 39.78 -4.19
CA VAL A 510 21.17 38.86 -3.56
C VAL A 510 22.48 39.55 -3.24
N LYS A 511 23.03 40.36 -4.14
CA LYS A 511 24.26 41.14 -3.88
C LYS A 511 24.10 42.06 -2.67
N LEU A 512 22.98 42.78 -2.60
CA LEU A 512 22.66 43.64 -1.45
C LEU A 512 22.53 42.83 -0.15
N TRP A 513 21.94 41.64 -0.22
CA TRP A 513 21.87 40.72 0.91
C TRP A 513 23.28 40.25 1.34
N ILE A 514 24.14 39.83 0.40
CA ILE A 514 25.53 39.42 0.67
C ILE A 514 26.30 40.56 1.37
N GLU A 515 26.24 41.78 0.84
CA GLU A 515 26.90 42.96 1.43
C GLU A 515 26.41 43.20 2.87
N LYS A 516 25.11 43.10 3.10
CA LYS A 516 24.51 43.25 4.43
C LYS A 516 24.99 42.15 5.39
N ILE A 517 25.09 40.90 4.93
CA ILE A 517 25.58 39.77 5.72
C ILE A 517 27.05 39.98 6.09
N ILE A 518 27.91 40.28 5.12
CA ILE A 518 29.36 40.51 5.35
C ILE A 518 29.56 41.68 6.32
N LYS A 519 28.81 42.77 6.15
CA LYS A 519 28.87 43.94 7.06
C LYS A 519 28.49 43.57 8.49
N SER A 520 27.51 42.69 8.67
CA SER A 520 26.99 42.31 10.00
C SER A 520 27.78 41.17 10.65
N LEU A 521 28.41 40.33 9.83
CA LEU A 521 29.17 39.15 10.23
C LEU A 521 30.51 39.12 9.49
N PRO A 522 31.51 39.94 9.87
CA PRO A 522 32.75 40.10 9.10
C PRO A 522 33.56 38.82 8.90
N THR A 523 33.36 37.81 9.75
CA THR A 523 34.02 36.50 9.67
C THR A 523 33.31 35.50 8.76
N VAL A 524 32.12 35.85 8.23
CA VAL A 524 31.31 34.94 7.42
C VAL A 524 32.01 34.61 6.11
N LYS A 525 32.01 33.33 5.75
CA LYS A 525 32.53 32.81 4.48
C LYS A 525 31.37 32.48 3.57
N ILE A 526 30.91 33.45 2.78
CA ILE A 526 29.73 33.28 1.90
C ILE A 526 29.91 32.11 0.93
N SER A 527 31.12 31.86 0.44
CA SER A 527 31.42 30.71 -0.44
C SER A 527 31.23 29.33 0.22
N HIS A 528 31.13 29.27 1.55
CA HIS A 528 30.83 28.04 2.29
C HIS A 528 29.32 27.84 2.49
N TRP A 529 28.50 28.87 2.27
CA TRP A 529 27.05 28.77 2.35
C TRP A 529 26.52 27.98 1.14
N ARG A 530 25.67 26.98 1.37
CA ARG A 530 25.23 25.97 0.39
C ARG A 530 26.36 25.16 -0.26
N SER A 531 27.56 25.09 0.34
CA SER A 531 28.59 24.14 -0.09
C SER A 531 28.37 22.75 0.54
N ASN A 532 28.97 21.72 -0.07
CA ASN A 532 28.88 20.35 0.44
C ASN A 532 29.49 20.26 1.86
N PHE A 533 28.67 19.86 2.83
CA PHE A 533 29.07 19.60 4.20
C PHE A 533 28.21 18.48 4.78
N SER A 534 28.83 17.45 5.38
CA SER A 534 28.12 16.34 6.01
C SER A 534 28.79 15.86 7.30
N VAL A 535 27.98 15.33 8.22
CA VAL A 535 28.42 14.73 9.49
C VAL A 535 27.62 13.45 9.74
N LYS A 536 28.30 12.40 10.22
CA LYS A 536 27.66 11.11 10.55
C LYS A 536 27.46 10.97 12.05
N TYR A 537 26.28 10.52 12.44
CA TYR A 537 25.85 10.27 13.81
C TYR A 537 25.46 8.81 13.98
N THR A 538 25.76 8.22 15.13
CA THR A 538 25.26 6.89 15.52
C THR A 538 23.91 7.05 16.21
N TYR A 539 22.88 6.41 15.67
CA TYR A 539 21.53 6.39 16.22
C TYR A 539 21.27 5.08 16.96
N THR A 540 20.67 5.17 18.14
CA THR A 540 20.31 4.03 19.02
C THR A 540 18.84 4.13 19.43
N VAL A 541 18.23 3.01 19.85
CA VAL A 541 16.83 2.99 20.31
C VAL A 541 16.62 3.89 21.54
N GLU A 542 17.62 3.98 22.42
CA GLU A 542 17.57 4.86 23.60
C GLU A 542 17.45 6.35 23.21
N ASN A 543 18.14 6.77 22.13
CA ASN A 543 18.03 8.14 21.62
C ASN A 543 16.60 8.47 21.19
N ALA A 544 15.91 7.51 20.56
CA ALA A 544 14.51 7.64 20.12
C ALA A 544 13.57 7.95 21.29
N ALA A 545 13.64 7.13 22.34
CA ALA A 545 12.76 7.26 23.50
C ALA A 545 13.01 8.56 24.28
N ASN A 546 14.27 8.93 24.50
CA ASN A 546 14.63 10.13 25.27
C ASN A 546 14.21 11.42 24.56
N GLU A 547 14.44 11.51 23.25
CA GLU A 547 14.11 12.69 22.48
C GLU A 547 12.59 12.79 22.22
N LYS A 548 11.86 11.67 22.09
CA LYS A 548 10.39 11.66 22.07
C LYS A 548 9.81 12.29 23.34
N LYS A 549 10.30 11.87 24.51
CA LYS A 549 9.93 12.47 25.81
C LYS A 549 10.27 13.96 25.84
N ARG A 550 11.46 14.35 25.36
CA ARG A 550 11.88 15.76 25.28
C ARG A 550 10.95 16.58 24.39
N ARG A 551 10.57 16.09 23.21
CA ARG A 551 9.65 16.76 22.28
C ARG A 551 8.26 16.94 22.88
N ILE A 552 7.69 15.88 23.46
CA ILE A 552 6.39 15.97 24.15
C ILE A 552 6.44 17.04 25.25
N SER A 553 7.49 17.03 26.08
CA SER A 553 7.67 18.02 27.14
C SER A 553 7.80 19.46 26.60
N LEU A 554 8.51 19.66 25.50
CA LEU A 554 8.68 20.98 24.88
C LEU A 554 7.37 21.51 24.28
N GLU A 555 6.63 20.67 23.55
CA GLU A 555 5.34 21.04 22.96
C GLU A 555 4.28 21.28 24.05
N LEU A 556 4.25 20.47 25.12
CA LEU A 556 3.39 20.72 26.29
C LEU A 556 3.70 22.07 26.93
N LYS A 557 4.99 22.40 27.10
CA LYS A 557 5.42 23.68 27.68
C LYS A 557 5.06 24.87 26.78
N GLN A 558 5.25 24.76 25.47
CA GLN A 558 4.85 25.80 24.51
C GLN A 558 3.33 26.00 24.55
N THR A 559 2.56 24.92 24.46
CA THR A 559 1.09 24.96 24.52
C THR A 559 0.60 25.58 25.82
N ALA A 560 1.22 25.23 26.96
CA ALA A 560 0.89 25.84 28.24
C ALA A 560 1.21 27.34 28.29
N THR A 561 2.23 27.80 27.55
CA THR A 561 2.54 29.23 27.42
C THR A 561 1.49 29.94 26.58
N LEU A 562 1.01 29.33 25.49
CA LEU A 562 -0.04 29.89 24.63
C LEU A 562 -1.37 30.03 25.38
N TYR A 563 -1.78 29.04 26.16
CA TYR A 563 -2.96 29.13 27.02
C TYR A 563 -2.85 30.25 28.05
N LYS A 564 -1.67 30.45 28.67
CA LYS A 564 -1.42 31.59 29.57
C LYS A 564 -1.56 32.95 28.87
N ASN A 565 -1.18 33.04 27.60
CA ASN A 565 -1.39 34.25 26.80
C ASN A 565 -2.88 34.53 26.54
N LEU A 566 -3.74 33.52 26.65
CA LEU A 566 -5.19 33.62 26.58
C LEU A 566 -5.85 33.70 27.97
N GLU A 567 -5.08 33.91 29.03
CA GLU A 567 -5.54 33.99 30.42
C GLU A 567 -6.29 32.74 30.92
N VAL A 568 -6.05 31.57 30.29
CA VAL A 568 -6.59 30.28 30.73
C VAL A 568 -5.66 29.68 31.78
N ASP A 569 -6.19 29.37 32.96
CA ASP A 569 -5.42 28.74 34.04
C ASP A 569 -5.11 27.27 33.72
N ILE A 570 -3.86 26.87 33.99
CA ILE A 570 -3.38 25.51 33.74
C ILE A 570 -2.53 25.05 34.91
N ALA A 571 -2.69 23.78 35.26
CA ALA A 571 -1.86 23.08 36.23
C ALA A 571 -0.35 23.25 36.00
N HIS A 572 0.41 23.17 37.10
CA HIS A 572 1.86 23.14 37.06
C HIS A 572 2.33 21.78 36.52
N ASN A 573 2.87 21.76 35.29
CA ASN A 573 3.25 20.56 34.51
C ASN A 573 2.06 19.79 33.93
N PRO A 574 1.31 20.40 33.00
CA PRO A 574 0.12 19.75 32.44
C PRO A 574 0.49 18.56 31.56
N ILE A 575 -0.34 17.52 31.59
CA ILE A 575 -0.29 16.42 30.61
C ILE A 575 -1.15 16.75 29.38
N TYR A 576 -1.09 15.89 28.37
CA TYR A 576 -1.82 16.09 27.12
C TYR A 576 -3.34 16.19 27.34
N GLU A 577 -3.88 15.30 28.17
CA GLU A 577 -5.29 15.22 28.53
C GLU A 577 -5.77 16.52 29.20
N ASP A 578 -5.01 17.05 30.18
CA ASP A 578 -5.32 18.32 30.85
C ASP A 578 -5.46 19.47 29.84
N LEU A 579 -4.46 19.64 28.96
CA LEU A 579 -4.47 20.71 27.97
C LEU A 579 -5.55 20.53 26.92
N ARG A 580 -5.93 19.28 26.59
CA ARG A 580 -6.99 19.00 25.64
C ARG A 580 -8.36 19.37 26.21
N GLU A 581 -8.61 19.08 27.48
CA GLU A 581 -9.84 19.46 28.17
C GLU A 581 -9.98 20.98 28.27
N LYS A 582 -8.87 21.69 28.58
CA LYS A 582 -8.82 23.16 28.61
C LYS A 582 -9.14 23.85 27.28
N LEU A 583 -9.10 23.14 26.16
CA LEU A 583 -9.44 23.71 24.85
C LEU A 583 -10.90 24.21 24.81
N HIS A 584 -11.80 23.60 25.59
CA HIS A 584 -13.20 24.00 25.70
C HIS A 584 -13.44 25.22 26.61
N GLU A 585 -12.44 25.61 27.40
CA GLU A 585 -12.51 26.78 28.30
C GLU A 585 -12.03 28.07 27.63
N ILE A 586 -11.44 27.98 26.43
CA ILE A 586 -10.99 29.16 25.68
C ILE A 586 -12.21 30.03 25.30
N PRO A 587 -12.21 31.34 25.63
CA PRO A 587 -13.28 32.25 25.23
C PRO A 587 -13.46 32.31 23.70
N ASN A 588 -14.70 32.39 23.22
CA ASN A 588 -14.98 32.53 21.78
C ASN A 588 -14.35 33.78 21.15
N GLU A 589 -14.14 34.83 21.95
CA GLU A 589 -13.53 36.12 21.58
C GLU A 589 -11.99 36.08 21.54
N ALA A 590 -11.36 34.95 21.92
CA ALA A 590 -9.91 34.81 21.97
C ALA A 590 -9.25 34.96 20.58
N ASP A 591 -7.96 35.32 20.57
CA ASP A 591 -7.16 35.38 19.34
C ASP A 591 -7.13 34.00 18.66
N GLN A 592 -7.86 33.89 17.55
CA GLN A 592 -8.01 32.65 16.80
C GLN A 592 -6.69 32.11 16.26
N THR A 593 -5.67 32.98 16.10
CA THR A 593 -4.32 32.57 15.69
C THR A 593 -3.66 31.72 16.78
N ILE A 594 -3.75 32.16 18.03
CA ILE A 594 -3.19 31.44 19.18
C ILE A 594 -3.97 30.15 19.42
N VAL A 595 -5.31 30.18 19.27
CA VAL A 595 -6.17 28.99 19.40
C VAL A 595 -5.81 27.94 18.35
N LEU A 596 -5.57 28.36 17.10
CA LEU A 596 -5.16 27.45 16.04
C LEU A 596 -3.78 26.82 16.37
N GLU A 597 -2.82 27.62 16.85
CA GLU A 597 -1.51 27.10 17.26
C GLU A 597 -1.61 26.09 18.42
N ILE A 598 -2.46 26.35 19.43
CA ILE A 598 -2.74 25.39 20.50
C ILE A 598 -3.27 24.08 19.92
N LYS A 599 -4.27 24.14 19.03
CA LYS A 599 -4.86 22.94 18.38
C LYS A 599 -3.80 22.16 17.60
N GLU A 600 -2.95 22.86 16.85
CA GLU A 600 -1.86 22.25 16.12
C GLU A 600 -0.86 21.59 17.06
N ASN A 601 -0.40 22.26 18.13
CA ASN A 601 0.53 21.68 19.10
C ASN A 601 -0.04 20.44 19.79
N LEU A 602 -1.32 20.47 20.19
CA LEU A 602 -2.00 19.31 20.76
C LEU A 602 -2.09 18.15 19.79
N GLU A 603 -2.44 18.41 18.53
CA GLU A 603 -2.46 17.37 17.50
C GLU A 603 -1.04 16.80 17.26
N ARG A 604 0.00 17.63 17.34
CA ARG A 604 1.39 17.16 17.28
C ARG A 604 1.74 16.25 18.44
N ILE A 605 1.40 16.63 19.68
CA ILE A 605 1.63 15.81 20.87
C ILE A 605 0.90 14.47 20.73
N ARG A 606 -0.39 14.50 20.36
CA ARG A 606 -1.19 13.30 20.11
C ARG A 606 -0.53 12.38 19.11
N ARG A 607 -0.10 12.92 17.96
CA ARG A 607 0.60 12.16 16.91
C ARG A 607 1.90 11.55 17.43
N ILE A 608 2.71 12.30 18.17
CA ILE A 608 3.95 11.77 18.75
C ILE A 608 3.63 10.63 19.73
N MET A 609 2.62 10.77 20.59
CA MET A 609 2.23 9.75 21.57
C MET A 609 1.75 8.44 20.94
N ILE A 610 0.89 8.52 19.91
CA ILE A 610 0.36 7.31 19.23
C ILE A 610 1.39 6.64 18.32
N THR A 611 2.42 7.38 17.93
CA THR A 611 3.46 6.82 17.07
C THR A 611 4.32 5.85 17.86
N PRO A 612 4.53 4.62 17.38
CA PRO A 612 5.49 3.71 18.01
C PRO A 612 6.93 4.25 17.97
N ASP A 613 7.73 3.86 18.96
CA ASP A 613 9.15 4.19 18.93
C ASP A 613 9.85 3.45 17.79
N SER A 614 10.82 4.11 17.15
CA SER A 614 11.62 3.43 16.13
C SER A 614 12.60 2.47 16.80
N ASP A 615 12.69 1.26 16.26
CA ASP A 615 13.68 0.24 16.63
C ASP A 615 14.92 0.29 15.74
N TYR A 616 15.11 1.38 14.98
CA TYR A 616 16.27 1.57 14.12
C TYR A 616 17.55 1.78 14.94
N GLU A 617 18.61 1.08 14.56
CA GLU A 617 19.97 1.29 15.03
C GLU A 617 20.92 1.35 13.83
N GLY A 618 21.75 2.39 13.75
CA GLY A 618 22.63 2.58 12.60
C GLY A 618 23.22 3.97 12.48
N LEU A 619 23.79 4.26 11.31
CA LEU A 619 24.40 5.55 11.00
C LEU A 619 23.41 6.46 10.26
N ILE A 620 23.27 7.68 10.77
CA ILE A 620 22.55 8.79 10.13
C ILE A 620 23.56 9.83 9.66
N GLU A 621 23.61 10.09 8.36
CA GLU A 621 24.37 11.20 7.77
C GLU A 621 23.48 12.44 7.65
N ILE A 622 23.87 13.54 8.29
CA ILE A 622 23.24 14.85 8.08
C ILE A 622 24.09 15.64 7.09
N MET A 623 23.47 16.22 6.06
CA MET A 623 24.17 16.93 5.00
C MET A 623 23.41 18.13 4.45
N ILE A 624 24.14 19.11 3.91
CA ILE A 624 23.58 20.23 3.13
C ILE A 624 23.21 19.76 1.72
N GLU A 625 22.00 20.09 1.26
CA GLU A 625 21.59 19.94 -0.13
C GLU A 625 22.11 21.10 -0.98
N THR A 626 22.70 20.78 -2.12
CA THR A 626 23.34 21.75 -3.01
C THR A 626 22.67 21.82 -4.38
N ASP A 627 21.90 20.80 -4.77
CA ASP A 627 21.13 20.79 -6.02
C ASP A 627 19.76 21.46 -5.80
N PRO A 628 19.47 22.63 -6.39
CA PRO A 628 18.19 23.32 -6.19
C PRO A 628 16.98 22.49 -6.67
N PHE A 629 17.14 21.53 -7.58
CA PHE A 629 16.04 20.64 -7.96
C PHE A 629 15.68 19.66 -6.85
N GLN A 630 16.63 19.28 -5.99
CA GLN A 630 16.33 18.46 -4.81
C GLN A 630 15.54 19.23 -3.75
N TYR A 631 15.63 20.57 -3.71
CA TYR A 631 14.83 21.40 -2.80
C TYR A 631 13.34 21.29 -3.12
N LEU A 632 12.98 21.10 -4.40
CA LEU A 632 11.59 20.94 -4.83
C LEU A 632 10.93 19.69 -4.26
N PHE A 633 11.73 18.69 -3.85
CA PHE A 633 11.26 17.45 -3.22
C PHE A 633 11.15 17.55 -1.69
N MET A 634 11.34 18.72 -1.08
CA MET A 634 11.30 18.85 0.38
C MET A 634 9.94 18.55 1.01
N GLY A 635 8.86 18.58 0.25
CA GLY A 635 7.59 18.09 0.73
C GLY A 635 7.33 16.59 0.50
N GLU A 636 8.14 15.90 -0.33
CA GLU A 636 7.81 14.62 -0.96
C GLU A 636 8.42 13.38 -0.28
N TYR A 637 9.58 13.48 0.37
CA TYR A 637 10.30 12.32 0.95
C TYR A 637 9.63 11.70 2.21
N GLY A 638 8.34 11.38 2.14
CA GLY A 638 7.55 10.81 3.23
C GLY A 638 7.16 11.82 4.31
N PHE A 639 7.35 13.13 4.06
CA PHE A 639 6.88 14.17 4.98
C PHE A 639 5.42 14.55 4.74
N ALA A 640 4.92 14.32 3.52
CA ALA A 640 3.60 14.75 3.02
C ALA A 640 3.21 16.15 3.52
N SER A 641 4.19 17.06 3.55
CA SER A 641 4.00 18.37 4.17
C SER A 641 3.22 19.30 3.26
N CYS A 642 2.77 20.43 3.78
CA CYS A 642 2.17 21.50 2.99
C CYS A 642 3.07 22.06 1.86
N LEU A 643 4.38 21.75 1.88
CA LEU A 643 5.36 22.07 0.85
C LEU A 643 5.48 21.00 -0.25
N SER A 644 4.69 19.92 -0.23
CA SER A 644 4.67 18.95 -1.33
C SER A 644 4.16 19.62 -2.59
N MET A 645 4.46 19.04 -3.75
CA MET A 645 3.99 19.51 -5.06
C MET A 645 2.46 19.58 -5.15
N ARG A 646 1.75 18.87 -4.26
CA ARG A 646 0.29 18.90 -4.12
C ARG A 646 -0.20 19.67 -2.89
N GLY A 647 0.70 20.13 -2.03
CA GLY A 647 0.38 20.87 -0.81
C GLY A 647 -0.03 22.31 -1.10
N ALA A 648 -0.73 22.92 -0.14
CA ALA A 648 -1.23 24.29 -0.25
C ALA A 648 -0.12 25.35 -0.40
N TYR A 649 1.10 25.04 0.04
CA TYR A 649 2.26 25.94 0.02
C TYR A 649 3.40 25.40 -0.86
N PHE A 650 3.08 24.63 -1.91
CA PHE A 650 4.07 24.09 -2.86
C PHE A 650 5.02 25.16 -3.41
N TRP A 651 4.51 26.38 -3.61
CA TRP A 651 5.26 27.52 -4.15
C TRP A 651 6.41 27.92 -3.24
N SER A 652 6.34 27.63 -1.93
CA SER A 652 7.42 27.94 -1.00
C SER A 652 8.58 26.94 -1.11
N ALA A 653 8.37 25.74 -1.65
CA ALA A 653 9.49 24.86 -2.02
C ALA A 653 10.31 25.46 -3.17
N VAL A 654 9.64 26.13 -4.12
CA VAL A 654 10.30 26.91 -5.18
C VAL A 654 11.04 28.10 -4.58
N SER A 655 10.42 28.86 -3.67
CA SER A 655 11.08 29.96 -2.96
C SER A 655 12.35 29.49 -2.23
N ASN A 656 12.30 28.34 -1.54
CA ASN A 656 13.47 27.76 -0.88
C ASN A 656 14.58 27.34 -1.85
N ALA A 657 14.23 26.94 -3.09
CA ALA A 657 15.21 26.56 -4.10
C ALA A 657 15.95 27.79 -4.66
N ILE A 658 15.21 28.85 -5.00
CA ILE A 658 15.72 30.05 -5.68
C ILE A 658 16.32 31.09 -4.73
N ASP A 659 15.85 31.17 -3.48
CA ASP A 659 16.37 32.15 -2.53
C ASP A 659 17.67 31.63 -1.90
N ILE A 660 18.81 32.19 -2.33
CA ILE A 660 20.13 31.71 -1.90
C ILE A 660 20.37 31.84 -0.40
N ASP A 661 19.64 32.68 0.33
CA ASP A 661 19.76 32.83 1.79
C ASP A 661 19.23 31.62 2.58
N LYS A 662 18.61 30.65 1.89
CA LYS A 662 18.03 29.43 2.48
C LYS A 662 18.81 28.20 2.02
N ALA A 663 18.88 27.21 2.91
CA ALA A 663 19.46 25.90 2.59
C ALA A 663 18.63 24.77 3.23
N VAL A 664 18.51 23.65 2.52
CA VAL A 664 17.87 22.44 3.03
C VAL A 664 18.95 21.51 3.57
N VAL A 665 18.73 21.01 4.78
CA VAL A 665 19.57 20.00 5.42
C VAL A 665 18.82 18.68 5.41
N TRP A 666 19.40 17.63 4.85
CA TRP A 666 18.86 16.28 4.90
C TRP A 666 19.50 15.45 6.00
N ALA A 667 18.74 14.54 6.59
CA ALA A 667 19.25 13.39 7.31
C ALA A 667 19.03 12.14 6.46
N LYS A 668 20.05 11.30 6.28
CA LYS A 668 20.03 10.09 5.45
C LYS A 668 20.48 8.87 6.25
N GLU A 669 19.77 7.77 6.14
CA GLU A 669 20.26 6.46 6.60
C GLU A 669 21.36 5.92 5.68
N SER A 670 22.08 4.89 6.13
CA SER A 670 23.06 4.14 5.34
C SER A 670 22.42 3.49 4.10
N GLY A 671 22.28 4.23 3.00
CA GLY A 671 21.63 3.72 1.79
C GLY A 671 20.77 4.71 1.01
N VAL A 672 21.01 6.02 1.15
CA VAL A 672 20.34 7.12 0.39
C VAL A 672 18.92 7.47 0.89
N ASN A 673 18.31 6.69 1.78
CA ASN A 673 16.99 7.02 2.35
C ASN A 673 17.05 8.31 3.15
N ILE A 674 16.42 9.38 2.65
CA ILE A 674 16.19 10.60 3.42
C ILE A 674 15.20 10.25 4.52
N VAL A 675 15.57 10.51 5.77
CA VAL A 675 14.75 10.22 6.96
C VAL A 675 14.34 11.45 7.75
N GLY A 676 14.95 12.58 7.43
CA GLY A 676 14.61 13.84 8.03
C GLY A 676 15.09 15.01 7.20
N ARG A 677 14.51 16.17 7.48
CA ARG A 677 14.94 17.44 6.91
C ARG A 677 14.84 18.57 7.92
N ARG A 678 15.63 19.60 7.68
CA ARG A 678 15.50 20.90 8.34
C ARG A 678 15.79 22.00 7.33
N LEU A 679 14.98 23.04 7.33
CA LEU A 679 15.30 24.27 6.61
C LEU A 679 16.21 25.12 7.52
N ILE A 680 17.23 25.74 6.94
CA ILE A 680 18.05 26.76 7.61
C ILE A 680 18.12 28.00 6.74
N ALA A 681 18.41 29.14 7.36
CA ALA A 681 18.62 30.39 6.65
C ALA A 681 19.75 31.20 7.26
N LEU A 682 20.48 31.94 6.43
CA LEU A 682 21.55 32.82 6.84
C LEU A 682 21.03 34.26 6.98
N THR A 683 21.07 34.77 8.19
CA THR A 683 20.62 36.12 8.54
C THR A 683 21.79 36.99 9.00
N PRO A 684 21.63 38.33 9.09
CA PRO A 684 22.66 39.21 9.66
C PRO A 684 23.08 38.87 11.10
N ARG A 685 22.31 38.04 11.82
CA ARG A 685 22.63 37.62 13.20
C ARG A 685 23.36 36.27 13.25
N GLY A 686 23.31 35.49 12.18
CA GLY A 686 23.82 34.12 12.09
C GLY A 686 22.88 33.18 11.35
N VAL A 687 23.15 31.89 11.44
CA VAL A 687 22.29 30.83 10.88
C VAL A 687 21.11 30.58 11.81
N VAL A 688 19.89 30.72 11.30
CA VAL A 688 18.66 30.30 11.97
C VAL A 688 18.23 28.93 11.43
N SER A 689 17.51 28.15 12.24
CA SER A 689 16.98 26.85 11.82
C SER A 689 15.51 26.73 12.14
N TYR A 690 14.75 26.19 11.18
CA TYR A 690 13.33 25.91 11.32
C TYR A 690 13.11 24.55 11.98
N ARG A 691 11.86 24.13 12.07
CA ARG A 691 11.49 22.83 12.63
C ARG A 691 12.13 21.65 11.87
N THR A 692 12.48 20.60 12.62
CA THR A 692 12.86 19.31 12.03
C THR A 692 11.61 18.54 11.62
N TYR A 693 11.59 18.09 10.36
CA TYR A 693 10.62 17.14 9.85
C TYR A 693 11.30 15.77 9.73
N ALA A 694 10.70 14.72 10.26
CA ALA A 694 11.19 13.34 10.12
C ALA A 694 10.08 12.52 9.45
N ASN A 695 10.42 11.66 8.50
CA ASN A 695 9.44 10.80 7.80
C ASN A 695 9.13 9.53 8.61
N CYS A 696 10.05 9.11 9.47
CA CYS A 696 9.81 8.15 10.52
C CYS A 696 9.34 8.92 11.74
N HIS A 697 8.05 8.84 12.05
CA HIS A 697 7.51 9.46 13.26
C HIS A 697 8.19 8.97 14.57
N GLY A 698 8.98 7.88 14.52
CA GLY A 698 9.80 7.39 15.63
C GLY A 698 11.29 7.78 15.59
N LEU A 699 11.79 8.41 14.51
CA LEU A 699 13.18 8.92 14.47
C LEU A 699 13.24 10.33 15.03
N THR A 700 14.17 10.53 15.93
CA THR A 700 14.23 11.75 16.72
C THR A 700 15.55 12.47 16.48
N LEU A 701 15.52 13.40 15.52
CA LEU A 701 16.73 13.93 14.88
C LEU A 701 17.10 15.36 15.33
N ASP A 702 16.32 16.00 16.21
CA ASP A 702 16.54 17.42 16.57
C ASP A 702 17.91 17.69 17.16
N ALA A 703 18.39 16.82 18.05
CA ALA A 703 19.69 16.97 18.68
C ALA A 703 20.82 16.91 17.62
N PHE A 704 20.73 15.95 16.70
CA PHE A 704 21.70 15.79 15.62
C PHE A 704 21.68 16.97 14.65
N PHE A 705 20.49 17.42 14.22
CA PHE A 705 20.39 18.61 13.39
C PHE A 705 20.92 19.86 14.10
N THR A 706 20.61 20.04 15.39
CA THR A 706 21.07 21.21 16.15
C THR A 706 22.59 21.22 16.26
N ASP A 707 23.19 20.08 16.55
CA ASP A 707 24.64 19.92 16.59
C ASP A 707 25.28 20.17 15.22
N PHE A 708 24.75 19.53 14.17
CA PHE A 708 25.19 19.72 12.80
C PHE A 708 25.14 21.19 12.38
N ILE A 709 24.06 21.90 12.68
CA ILE A 709 23.88 23.31 12.30
C ILE A 709 24.86 24.22 13.05
N LYS A 710 25.20 23.92 14.30
CA LYS A 710 26.27 24.64 15.02
C LYS A 710 27.62 24.44 14.34
N GLN A 711 27.95 23.20 13.97
CA GLN A 711 29.19 22.88 13.25
C GLN A 711 29.22 23.55 11.87
N TYR A 712 28.10 23.51 11.14
CA TYR A 712 27.98 24.13 9.82
C TYR A 712 28.05 25.66 9.88
N ALA A 713 27.42 26.29 10.87
CA ALA A 713 27.53 27.73 11.10
C ALA A 713 28.98 28.15 11.37
N GLN A 714 29.70 27.37 12.20
CA GLN A 714 31.13 27.59 12.44
C GLN A 714 31.96 27.40 11.17
N TYR A 715 31.67 26.36 10.37
CA TYR A 715 32.30 26.14 9.07
C TYR A 715 32.09 27.34 8.12
N CYS A 716 30.91 27.97 8.16
CA CYS A 716 30.59 29.19 7.44
C CYS A 716 31.15 30.47 8.09
N GLY A 717 31.92 30.37 9.18
CA GLY A 717 32.50 31.54 9.87
C GLY A 717 31.46 32.41 10.60
N THR A 718 30.35 31.84 11.03
CA THR A 718 29.29 32.53 11.77
C THR A 718 28.81 31.68 12.96
N LYS A 719 27.72 32.08 13.61
CA LYS A 719 27.11 31.39 14.75
C LYS A 719 25.70 30.92 14.43
N TYR A 720 25.27 29.87 15.13
CA TYR A 720 23.86 29.50 15.20
C TYR A 720 23.10 30.47 16.11
N VAL A 721 21.91 30.91 15.70
CA VAL A 721 21.01 31.78 16.47
C VAL A 721 19.62 31.19 16.53
N LYS A 722 18.95 31.38 17.68
CA LYS A 722 17.59 30.86 17.90
C LYS A 722 16.51 31.61 17.14
N HIS A 723 16.70 32.91 16.92
CA HIS A 723 15.70 33.79 16.32
C HIS A 723 16.32 34.65 15.23
N GLY A 724 15.59 34.86 14.15
CA GLY A 724 15.94 35.80 13.10
C GLY A 724 14.82 35.97 12.10
N LYS A 725 14.76 37.14 11.46
CA LYS A 725 13.79 37.43 10.42
C LYS A 725 14.34 36.94 9.07
N VAL A 726 13.57 36.08 8.42
CA VAL A 726 13.81 35.59 7.07
C VAL A 726 12.60 35.99 6.23
N GLY A 727 12.82 36.26 4.95
CA GLY A 727 11.75 36.61 4.04
C GLY A 727 12.09 36.18 2.62
N PRO A 728 11.22 36.50 1.65
CA PRO A 728 11.54 36.32 0.25
C PRO A 728 12.77 37.18 -0.13
N LEU A 729 13.68 36.60 -0.93
CA LEU A 729 14.84 37.31 -1.46
C LEU A 729 14.66 37.60 -2.96
N LEU A 730 14.52 36.54 -3.75
CA LEU A 730 14.16 36.57 -5.17
C LEU A 730 12.68 36.21 -5.38
N SER A 731 12.14 35.36 -4.52
CA SER A 731 10.75 34.90 -4.56
C SER A 731 9.71 36.02 -4.38
N ASP A 732 8.48 35.76 -4.81
CA ASP A 732 7.33 36.64 -4.56
C ASP A 732 6.89 36.60 -3.09
N ASP A 733 6.91 35.40 -2.52
CA ASP A 733 6.44 35.09 -1.18
C ASP A 733 7.23 33.91 -0.62
N TRP A 734 7.20 33.73 0.69
CA TRP A 734 7.83 32.61 1.39
C TRP A 734 7.00 32.19 2.61
N TYR A 735 6.69 30.89 2.72
CA TYR A 735 5.92 30.35 3.84
C TYR A 735 6.81 30.17 5.07
N ASP A 736 6.63 31.05 6.05
CA ASP A 736 7.21 30.92 7.38
C ASP A 736 6.33 30.00 8.24
N ASP A 737 6.88 28.87 8.68
CA ASP A 737 6.18 27.94 9.57
C ASP A 737 6.04 28.46 11.01
N ARG A 738 6.56 29.67 11.28
CA ARG A 738 6.56 30.37 12.58
C ARG A 738 7.18 29.57 13.70
N SER A 739 8.05 28.61 13.38
CA SER A 739 8.73 27.77 14.37
C SER A 739 9.90 28.46 15.07
N ILE A 740 10.30 29.65 14.60
CA ILE A 740 11.49 30.40 15.02
C ILE A 740 11.15 31.55 15.95
#